data_AF-A0A2W2D185-F1
#
_entry.id   AF-A0A2W2D185-F1
#
_cell.length_a   1.000
_cell.length_b   1.000
_cell.length_c   1.000
_cell.angle_alpha   90.00
_cell.angle_beta   90.00
_cell.angle_gamma   90.00
#
_symmetry.space_group_name_H-M   'P 1'
#
loop_
_entity.id
_entity.type
_entity.pdbx_description
1 polymer ?
#
loop_
_entity_poly.entity_id
_entity_poly.type
_entity_poly.pdbx_seq_one_letter_code
_entity_poly.pdbx_strand_id
1 'polypeptide(L)'
;PAYADPRAGLAVEVLSSRPDQVSGGDALIEVRQARGHRVRVSRNGEDVTAAFRRTKDGVRGVVTGLDVGDNTITATAGPYRKSLEVRNHPIEGPIFSGAHQQPFVCKTERGGLGAPVADNQDGQGMRVEGGWSRNCFAPTVTDRLYRSTDGTFKPMPAGRPADMATTTLLDGRTVDFVVRRERGVINRFLYSIAMIENGWNGRAIYRFDGGVAIGHDQGTLGGSALDPYGLGKGYAILHSSGTRTSTHYNLILGGETALMVKERFIERYGVPLYTVGVGGSGGGIQQYVYGQNHGDRVIDAAIPQYSYPDMVTQTIHVGDCELLERYMDHNPRWARWEDRTALIGMNASDTVPNPYTGEQGSDECVNGWRGLTPLTMNPLWTSNDDPEWERMDPPGVKDTVEWTHWDDLRKVYGEDENGYARSTWGNVGVQYGLRALRDEVITPAEFLDVNAKVGSWKAPADMVQEGCPFVRTACPADFDPWSARNADLGDPAPRRAPDPVAIRNVQRSGLVFRGDIDIPVIDWRHYLEDQLDMHNAHQSFATRKRMLDHDGQAGNQVIWFTDARPAGEEFDQTPEALRVIDAWMANIRRHPQRGVVGNKPEQAVDRCFATDGTEIAAGPHVWNGVLDDRAPGACTRHFPLYSTSRIVAGGPIEGGVYACRLQPVERAIAKGLYGSWRPTREERARLKQIFPTGVCDY
;
A
#
# COMPACT_ATOMS: atom_id res chain seq x y z
N PRO A 1 11.08 -3.15 -24.12
CA PRO A 1 11.43 -4.29 -25.01
C PRO A 1 12.78 -4.07 -25.70
N ALA A 2 13.80 -4.85 -25.31
CA ALA A 2 15.07 -4.90 -26.03
C ALA A 2 14.83 -5.41 -27.45
N TYR A 3 15.34 -4.69 -28.44
CA TYR A 3 15.28 -5.07 -29.85
C TYR A 3 15.86 -6.47 -30.03
N ALA A 4 14.98 -7.44 -30.33
CA ALA A 4 15.39 -8.77 -30.76
C ALA A 4 16.22 -8.63 -32.05
N ASP A 5 17.35 -9.33 -32.11
CA ASP A 5 18.17 -9.48 -33.30
C ASP A 5 17.27 -9.89 -34.49
N PRO A 6 17.21 -9.11 -35.58
CA PRO A 6 16.45 -9.45 -36.79
C PRO A 6 16.87 -10.79 -37.44
N ARG A 7 17.95 -11.42 -36.95
CA ARG A 7 18.46 -12.73 -37.40
C ARG A 7 17.97 -13.91 -36.55
N ALA A 8 17.26 -13.71 -35.44
CA ALA A 8 16.66 -14.80 -34.68
C ALA A 8 15.42 -15.36 -35.42
N GLY A 9 15.57 -16.51 -36.08
CA GLY A 9 14.51 -17.12 -36.90
C GLY A 9 13.25 -17.56 -36.13
N LEU A 10 13.33 -17.66 -34.79
CA LEU A 10 12.25 -18.11 -33.91
C LEU A 10 12.47 -17.58 -32.48
N ALA A 11 11.45 -16.95 -31.88
CA ALA A 11 11.44 -16.50 -30.49
C ALA A 11 10.27 -17.12 -29.73
N VAL A 12 10.44 -17.39 -28.44
CA VAL A 12 9.43 -17.97 -27.54
C VAL A 12 9.41 -17.12 -26.27
N GLU A 13 8.23 -16.61 -25.91
CA GLU A 13 8.03 -15.70 -24.77
C GLU A 13 6.80 -16.14 -23.97
N VAL A 14 6.88 -16.10 -22.64
CA VAL A 14 5.70 -16.12 -21.75
C VAL A 14 5.12 -14.71 -21.72
N LEU A 15 3.81 -14.58 -21.95
CA LEU A 15 3.09 -13.31 -21.96
C LEU A 15 2.26 -13.07 -20.70
N SER A 16 1.88 -14.12 -19.97
CA SER A 16 1.05 -14.00 -18.77
C SER A 16 1.84 -13.64 -17.51
N SER A 17 3.12 -13.99 -17.45
CA SER A 17 4.02 -13.73 -16.32
C SER A 17 5.50 -13.74 -16.77
N ARG A 18 6.44 -13.63 -15.81
CA ARG A 18 7.84 -13.97 -16.09
C ARG A 18 7.98 -15.50 -16.17
N PRO A 19 8.91 -16.02 -16.99
CA PRO A 19 9.09 -17.47 -17.10
C PRO A 19 9.40 -18.19 -15.78
N ASP A 20 10.02 -17.53 -14.81
CA ASP A 20 10.34 -18.08 -13.48
C ASP A 20 9.22 -17.90 -12.44
N GLN A 21 8.09 -17.30 -12.82
CA GLN A 21 6.99 -16.92 -11.95
C GLN A 21 5.63 -17.40 -12.47
N VAL A 22 5.61 -18.46 -13.29
CA VAL A 22 4.35 -19.03 -13.76
C VAL A 22 3.62 -19.70 -12.60
N SER A 23 2.30 -19.60 -12.53
CA SER A 23 1.52 -20.23 -11.46
C SER A 23 0.25 -20.93 -11.95
N GLY A 24 -0.19 -21.94 -11.21
CA GLY A 24 -1.48 -22.60 -11.48
C GLY A 24 -1.48 -23.61 -12.62
N GLY A 25 -0.32 -23.94 -13.19
CA GLY A 25 -0.18 -25.04 -14.16
C GLY A 25 -0.48 -24.66 -15.61
N ASP A 26 -0.65 -23.38 -15.93
CA ASP A 26 -0.77 -22.91 -17.31
C ASP A 26 -0.04 -21.58 -17.55
N ALA A 27 0.19 -21.23 -18.82
CA ALA A 27 0.83 -19.99 -19.22
C ALA A 27 0.43 -19.58 -20.64
N LEU A 28 0.23 -18.28 -20.88
CA LEU A 28 0.04 -17.75 -22.24
C LEU A 28 1.39 -17.61 -22.95
N ILE A 29 1.62 -18.37 -24.01
CA ILE A 29 2.88 -18.37 -24.77
C ILE A 29 2.70 -17.72 -26.14
N GLU A 30 3.66 -16.89 -26.52
CA GLU A 30 3.82 -16.40 -27.89
C GLU A 30 5.10 -16.94 -28.53
N VAL A 31 4.94 -17.43 -29.77
CA VAL A 31 6.05 -17.85 -30.62
C VAL A 31 6.07 -16.95 -31.85
N ARG A 32 7.12 -16.12 -31.99
CA ARG A 32 7.31 -15.23 -33.15
C ARG A 32 8.29 -15.83 -34.14
N GLN A 33 8.06 -15.59 -35.44
CA GLN A 33 8.93 -16.08 -36.51
C GLN A 33 9.01 -15.09 -37.68
N ALA A 34 10.17 -15.04 -38.36
CA ALA A 34 10.38 -14.14 -39.49
C ALA A 34 9.93 -14.70 -40.85
N ARG A 35 9.81 -16.04 -40.99
CA ARG A 35 9.76 -16.71 -42.31
C ARG A 35 8.46 -17.48 -42.60
N GLY A 36 7.44 -17.34 -41.76
CA GLY A 36 6.10 -17.92 -42.01
C GLY A 36 6.04 -19.44 -42.08
N HIS A 37 7.03 -20.16 -41.53
CA HIS A 37 7.02 -21.62 -41.48
C HIS A 37 5.87 -22.14 -40.58
N ARG A 38 5.49 -23.41 -40.74
CA ARG A 38 4.57 -24.05 -39.79
C ARG A 38 5.30 -24.25 -38.46
N VAL A 39 4.78 -23.61 -37.41
CA VAL A 39 5.28 -23.76 -36.04
C VAL A 39 4.71 -25.04 -35.42
N ARG A 40 5.56 -25.80 -34.73
CA ARG A 40 5.14 -26.81 -33.74
C ARG A 40 5.66 -26.43 -32.37
N VAL A 41 4.87 -26.63 -31.34
CA VAL A 41 5.22 -26.31 -29.95
C VAL A 41 5.04 -27.56 -29.10
N SER A 42 6.02 -27.85 -28.24
CA SER A 42 5.94 -28.95 -27.28
C SER A 42 6.20 -28.47 -25.84
N ARG A 43 5.46 -29.03 -24.88
CA ARG A 43 5.65 -28.88 -23.42
C ARG A 43 6.27 -30.16 -22.88
N ASN A 44 7.47 -30.11 -22.31
CA ASN A 44 8.19 -31.29 -21.79
C ASN A 44 8.27 -32.46 -22.81
N GLY A 45 8.35 -32.13 -24.11
CA GLY A 45 8.35 -33.10 -25.21
C GLY A 45 6.99 -33.53 -25.75
N GLU A 46 5.88 -33.21 -25.07
CA GLU A 46 4.51 -33.45 -25.55
C GLU A 46 4.08 -32.37 -26.55
N ASP A 47 3.53 -32.76 -27.72
CA ASP A 47 3.06 -31.80 -28.73
C ASP A 47 1.78 -31.08 -28.28
N VAL A 48 1.89 -29.77 -28.06
CA VAL A 48 0.79 -28.88 -27.65
C VAL A 48 0.43 -27.87 -28.75
N THR A 49 0.85 -28.10 -29.99
CA THR A 49 0.65 -27.18 -31.12
C THR A 49 -0.83 -26.82 -31.34
N ALA A 50 -1.75 -27.72 -31.02
CA ALA A 50 -3.19 -27.51 -31.17
C ALA A 50 -3.75 -26.38 -30.29
N ALA A 51 -3.06 -26.01 -29.20
CA ALA A 51 -3.46 -24.90 -28.33
C ALA A 51 -3.18 -23.52 -28.95
N PHE A 52 -2.40 -23.46 -30.03
CA PHE A 52 -1.92 -22.22 -30.62
C PHE A 52 -2.75 -21.76 -31.82
N ARG A 53 -3.03 -20.46 -31.88
CA ARG A 53 -3.68 -19.78 -33.00
C ARG A 53 -2.70 -18.85 -33.69
N ARG A 54 -2.86 -18.63 -35.01
CA ARG A 54 -1.99 -17.71 -35.77
C ARG A 54 -2.19 -16.26 -35.29
N THR A 55 -1.08 -15.54 -35.17
CA THR A 55 -1.02 -14.09 -34.98
C THR A 55 -0.36 -13.45 -36.21
N LYS A 56 -0.24 -12.12 -36.22
CA LYS A 56 0.42 -11.39 -37.32
C LYS A 56 1.86 -11.86 -37.55
N ASP A 57 2.58 -12.13 -36.46
CA ASP A 57 4.03 -12.39 -36.47
C ASP A 57 4.39 -13.82 -36.02
N GLY A 58 3.40 -14.72 -35.89
CA GLY A 58 3.65 -16.10 -35.45
C GLY A 58 2.41 -16.84 -34.94
N VAL A 59 2.51 -17.44 -33.76
CA VAL A 59 1.40 -18.15 -33.10
C VAL A 59 1.35 -17.83 -31.60
N ARG A 60 0.15 -17.89 -31.01
CA ARG A 60 -0.09 -17.65 -29.59
C ARG A 60 -1.11 -18.64 -29.03
N GLY A 61 -0.88 -19.17 -27.83
CA GLY A 61 -1.75 -20.16 -27.21
C GLY A 61 -1.48 -20.31 -25.72
N VAL A 62 -2.48 -20.76 -24.97
CA VAL A 62 -2.33 -21.11 -23.55
C VAL A 62 -1.82 -22.55 -23.48
N VAL A 63 -0.64 -22.74 -22.89
CA VAL A 63 -0.08 -24.06 -22.62
C VAL A 63 -0.50 -24.45 -21.21
N THR A 64 -1.32 -25.49 -21.08
CA THR A 64 -1.77 -26.03 -19.80
C THR A 64 -0.97 -27.28 -19.41
N GLY A 65 -1.17 -27.78 -18.20
CA GLY A 65 -0.56 -29.03 -17.71
C GLY A 65 0.93 -28.92 -17.42
N LEU A 66 1.40 -27.72 -17.02
CA LEU A 66 2.76 -27.53 -16.52
C LEU A 66 2.90 -28.23 -15.17
N ASP A 67 3.98 -29.00 -15.02
CA ASP A 67 4.32 -29.63 -13.75
C ASP A 67 4.76 -28.55 -12.74
N VAL A 68 4.56 -28.76 -11.44
CA VAL A 68 5.17 -27.86 -10.44
C VAL A 68 6.70 -28.02 -10.51
N GLY A 69 7.41 -26.91 -10.64
CA GLY A 69 8.85 -26.87 -10.89
C GLY A 69 9.19 -26.51 -12.34
N ASP A 70 10.34 -26.99 -12.80
CA ASP A 70 10.89 -26.63 -14.10
C ASP A 70 10.21 -27.38 -15.24
N ASN A 71 9.86 -26.66 -16.29
CA ASN A 71 9.24 -27.13 -17.53
C ASN A 71 9.98 -26.55 -18.72
N THR A 72 10.01 -27.27 -19.84
CA THR A 72 10.62 -26.79 -21.08
C THR A 72 9.56 -26.62 -22.17
N ILE A 73 9.40 -25.39 -22.66
CA ILE A 73 8.62 -25.08 -23.86
C ILE A 73 9.54 -25.02 -25.06
N THR A 74 9.35 -25.90 -26.03
CA THR A 74 10.15 -25.95 -27.26
C THR A 74 9.29 -25.62 -28.47
N ALA A 75 9.68 -24.60 -29.23
CA ALA A 75 9.11 -24.30 -30.53
C ALA A 75 10.05 -24.75 -31.65
N THR A 76 9.49 -25.28 -32.73
CA THR A 76 10.20 -25.61 -33.97
C THR A 76 9.47 -25.02 -35.18
N ALA A 77 10.23 -24.49 -36.14
CA ALA A 77 9.70 -23.88 -37.36
C ALA A 77 10.71 -24.06 -38.50
N GLY A 78 10.48 -25.05 -39.38
CA GLY A 78 11.47 -25.42 -40.40
C GLY A 78 12.79 -25.88 -39.74
N PRO A 79 13.96 -25.27 -40.09
CA PRO A 79 15.24 -25.61 -39.46
C PRO A 79 15.43 -24.97 -38.08
N TYR A 80 14.54 -24.06 -37.66
CA TYR A 80 14.68 -23.33 -36.40
C TYR A 80 14.10 -24.12 -35.24
N ARG A 81 14.83 -24.14 -34.12
CA ARG A 81 14.38 -24.67 -32.83
C ARG A 81 14.76 -23.68 -31.73
N LYS A 82 13.83 -23.40 -30.83
CA LYS A 82 14.06 -22.58 -29.65
C LYS A 82 13.38 -23.21 -28.45
N SER A 83 14.09 -23.28 -27.33
CA SER A 83 13.55 -23.74 -26.05
C SER A 83 13.57 -22.61 -25.03
N LEU A 84 12.57 -22.58 -24.17
CA LEU A 84 12.39 -21.66 -23.06
C LEU A 84 12.13 -22.49 -21.80
N GLU A 85 12.93 -22.29 -20.76
CA GLU A 85 12.66 -22.83 -19.43
C GLU A 85 11.59 -21.99 -18.74
N VAL A 86 10.64 -22.66 -18.12
CA VAL A 86 9.50 -22.08 -17.41
C VAL A 86 9.41 -22.77 -16.06
N ARG A 87 9.41 -22.01 -14.97
CA ARG A 87 9.19 -22.52 -13.62
C ARG A 87 7.75 -22.23 -13.21
N ASN A 88 6.98 -23.29 -13.03
CA ASN A 88 5.59 -23.23 -12.60
C ASN A 88 5.48 -23.49 -11.08
N HIS A 89 4.66 -22.70 -10.40
CA HIS A 89 4.39 -22.75 -8.98
C HIS A 89 2.93 -23.17 -8.72
N PRO A 90 2.59 -23.71 -7.54
CA PRO A 90 1.20 -24.00 -7.18
C PRO A 90 0.30 -22.75 -7.21
N ILE A 91 -1.01 -22.93 -7.39
CA ILE A 91 -1.97 -21.81 -7.42
C ILE A 91 -2.10 -21.14 -6.04
N GLU A 92 -1.76 -21.87 -4.98
CA GLU A 92 -1.71 -21.40 -3.61
C GLU A 92 -0.44 -20.59 -3.31
N GLY A 93 0.54 -20.55 -4.22
CA GLY A 93 1.87 -19.99 -3.96
C GLY A 93 2.74 -20.88 -3.05
N PRO A 94 3.85 -20.35 -2.52
CA PRO A 94 4.45 -19.05 -2.85
C PRO A 94 5.35 -19.12 -4.09
N ILE A 95 5.59 -17.98 -4.72
CA ILE A 95 6.59 -17.80 -5.81
C ILE A 95 7.89 -17.22 -5.22
N PHE A 96 7.78 -16.16 -4.42
CA PHE A 96 8.87 -15.42 -3.78
C PHE A 96 8.51 -14.85 -2.40
N SER A 97 7.24 -14.85 -1.97
CA SER A 97 6.79 -14.31 -0.67
C SER A 97 7.28 -15.13 0.55
N GLY A 98 7.78 -16.35 0.30
CA GLY A 98 8.24 -17.28 1.33
C GLY A 98 7.11 -18.12 1.91
N ALA A 99 7.42 -19.00 2.87
CA ALA A 99 6.42 -19.93 3.39
C ALA A 99 5.17 -19.23 3.95
N HIS A 100 4.01 -19.85 3.73
CA HIS A 100 2.71 -19.33 4.15
C HIS A 100 2.60 -19.07 5.65
N GLN A 101 1.93 -17.97 6.01
CA GLN A 101 1.54 -17.68 7.40
C GLN A 101 0.61 -18.75 7.95
N GLN A 102 0.83 -19.13 9.21
CA GLN A 102 0.00 -20.08 9.96
C GLN A 102 -0.15 -19.56 11.41
N PRO A 103 -1.32 -19.72 12.04
CA PRO A 103 -2.61 -20.15 11.47
C PRO A 103 -3.13 -19.19 10.38
N PHE A 104 -4.07 -19.63 9.53
CA PHE A 104 -4.66 -18.79 8.50
C PHE A 104 -6.15 -19.09 8.33
N VAL A 105 -7.00 -18.09 8.56
CA VAL A 105 -8.46 -18.25 8.55
C VAL A 105 -9.02 -18.17 7.14
N CYS A 106 -9.84 -19.15 6.77
CA CYS A 106 -10.53 -19.20 5.48
C CYS A 106 -11.86 -18.46 5.49
N LYS A 107 -12.19 -17.78 4.39
CA LYS A 107 -13.42 -16.97 4.21
C LYS A 107 -14.14 -17.26 2.88
N THR A 108 -13.88 -18.41 2.26
CA THR A 108 -14.47 -18.79 0.97
C THR A 108 -16.00 -18.84 0.99
N GLU A 109 -16.61 -19.30 2.09
CA GLU A 109 -18.07 -19.34 2.26
C GLU A 109 -18.67 -17.93 2.32
N ARG A 110 -18.09 -17.07 3.16
CA ARG A 110 -18.45 -15.64 3.25
C ARG A 110 -18.24 -14.92 1.91
N GLY A 111 -17.23 -15.34 1.14
CA GLY A 111 -16.96 -14.90 -0.23
C GLY A 111 -17.91 -15.48 -1.29
N GLY A 112 -18.83 -16.38 -0.92
CA GLY A 112 -19.79 -17.01 -1.83
C GLY A 112 -19.19 -18.01 -2.81
N LEU A 113 -18.06 -18.64 -2.45
CA LEU A 113 -17.41 -19.72 -3.20
C LEU A 113 -17.73 -21.12 -2.64
N GLY A 114 -18.39 -21.20 -1.48
CA GLY A 114 -18.64 -22.44 -0.75
C GLY A 114 -17.51 -22.77 0.25
N ALA A 115 -17.64 -23.92 0.91
CA ALA A 115 -16.67 -24.38 1.91
C ALA A 115 -15.29 -24.59 1.26
N PRO A 116 -14.20 -24.26 1.98
CA PRO A 116 -12.86 -24.57 1.48
C PRO A 116 -12.65 -26.08 1.47
N VAL A 117 -11.83 -26.57 0.54
CA VAL A 117 -11.54 -28.00 0.42
C VAL A 117 -10.63 -28.48 1.55
N ALA A 118 -10.81 -29.72 1.98
CA ALA A 118 -9.87 -30.39 2.87
C ALA A 118 -8.56 -30.63 2.12
N ASP A 119 -7.45 -30.11 2.65
CA ASP A 119 -6.10 -30.26 2.11
C ASP A 119 -5.15 -31.07 3.01
N ASN A 120 -5.60 -31.40 4.23
CA ASN A 120 -4.84 -32.25 5.16
C ASN A 120 -5.74 -32.99 6.16
N GLN A 121 -5.15 -33.96 6.87
CA GLN A 121 -5.76 -34.78 7.94
C GLN A 121 -5.07 -34.59 9.30
N ASP A 122 -4.21 -33.57 9.44
CA ASP A 122 -3.27 -33.47 10.54
C ASP A 122 -3.83 -32.73 11.76
N GLY A 123 -5.12 -32.39 11.78
CA GLY A 123 -5.71 -31.62 12.86
C GLY A 123 -5.33 -30.14 12.86
N GLN A 124 -4.95 -29.55 11.72
CA GLN A 124 -4.41 -28.20 11.64
C GLN A 124 -5.07 -27.37 10.55
N GLY A 125 -5.49 -26.16 10.89
CA GLY A 125 -6.19 -25.23 10.00
C GLY A 125 -7.68 -25.15 10.31
N MET A 126 -8.46 -24.64 9.35
CA MET A 126 -9.91 -24.56 9.50
C MET A 126 -10.56 -25.93 9.33
N ARG A 127 -11.41 -26.34 10.28
CA ARG A 127 -12.24 -27.55 10.17
C ARG A 127 -13.20 -27.44 8.99
N VAL A 128 -13.21 -28.48 8.14
CA VAL A 128 -14.08 -28.60 6.96
C VAL A 128 -14.58 -30.04 6.82
N GLU A 129 -15.54 -30.27 5.93
CA GLU A 129 -16.00 -31.63 5.65
C GLU A 129 -14.84 -32.48 5.11
N GLY A 130 -14.61 -33.63 5.75
CA GLY A 130 -13.58 -34.57 5.34
C GLY A 130 -12.14 -34.23 5.75
N GLY A 131 -11.89 -33.22 6.60
CA GLY A 131 -10.55 -32.93 7.15
C GLY A 131 -10.36 -31.47 7.58
N TRP A 132 -9.19 -30.91 7.27
CA TRP A 132 -8.85 -29.50 7.55
C TRP A 132 -8.35 -28.78 6.30
N SER A 133 -8.49 -27.46 6.27
CA SER A 133 -7.97 -26.59 5.22
C SER A 133 -6.95 -25.61 5.80
N ARG A 134 -5.71 -25.64 5.31
CA ARG A 134 -4.66 -24.63 5.59
C ARG A 134 -4.44 -23.65 4.44
N ASN A 135 -4.83 -24.05 3.23
CA ASN A 135 -4.66 -23.27 2.01
C ASN A 135 -5.92 -22.53 1.59
N CYS A 136 -7.08 -22.85 2.19
CA CYS A 136 -8.34 -22.15 1.97
C CYS A 136 -8.79 -22.15 0.50
N PHE A 137 -8.41 -23.18 -0.27
CA PHE A 137 -8.79 -23.29 -1.68
C PHE A 137 -10.28 -23.58 -1.82
N ALA A 138 -10.91 -22.93 -2.80
CA ALA A 138 -12.26 -23.25 -3.26
C ALA A 138 -12.32 -23.14 -4.80
N PRO A 139 -13.18 -23.93 -5.47
CA PRO A 139 -13.33 -23.87 -6.92
C PRO A 139 -13.72 -22.47 -7.43
N THR A 140 -13.26 -22.15 -8.63
CA THR A 140 -13.61 -20.90 -9.31
C THR A 140 -15.09 -20.89 -9.71
N VAL A 141 -15.77 -19.77 -9.47
CA VAL A 141 -17.17 -19.52 -9.83
C VAL A 141 -17.23 -18.40 -10.86
N THR A 142 -18.11 -18.55 -11.86
CA THR A 142 -18.46 -17.45 -12.78
C THR A 142 -19.92 -17.10 -12.59
N ASP A 143 -20.20 -15.81 -12.43
CA ASP A 143 -21.55 -15.27 -12.33
C ASP A 143 -21.78 -14.08 -13.27
N ARG A 144 -23.06 -13.73 -13.42
CA ARG A 144 -23.52 -12.56 -14.17
C ARG A 144 -24.27 -11.65 -13.22
N LEU A 145 -23.95 -10.37 -13.27
CA LEU A 145 -24.60 -9.31 -12.51
C LEU A 145 -25.14 -8.26 -13.48
N TYR A 146 -26.22 -7.59 -13.13
CA TYR A 146 -26.61 -6.34 -13.80
C TYR A 146 -26.56 -5.18 -12.80
N ARG A 147 -26.31 -3.98 -13.31
CA ARG A 147 -26.47 -2.76 -12.51
C ARG A 147 -27.91 -2.25 -12.65
N SER A 148 -28.61 -2.10 -11.54
CA SER A 148 -29.94 -1.50 -11.54
C SER A 148 -29.88 0.02 -11.61
N THR A 149 -31.01 0.64 -11.95
CA THR A 149 -31.20 2.09 -11.99
C THR A 149 -31.07 2.76 -10.62
N ASP A 150 -31.21 2.00 -9.52
CA ASP A 150 -30.90 2.44 -8.14
C ASP A 150 -29.38 2.48 -7.83
N GLY A 151 -28.54 2.02 -8.76
CA GLY A 151 -27.09 2.05 -8.66
C GLY A 151 -26.42 0.81 -8.09
N THR A 152 -27.17 -0.21 -7.69
CA THR A 152 -26.64 -1.44 -7.09
C THR A 152 -26.39 -2.54 -8.12
N PHE A 153 -25.51 -3.49 -7.80
CA PHE A 153 -25.31 -4.70 -8.60
C PHE A 153 -26.19 -5.83 -8.05
N LYS A 154 -26.96 -6.47 -8.93
CA LYS A 154 -27.89 -7.56 -8.61
C LYS A 154 -27.58 -8.80 -9.48
N PRO A 155 -27.83 -10.03 -9.01
CA PRO A 155 -27.71 -11.23 -9.83
C PRO A 155 -28.54 -11.13 -11.11
N MET A 156 -27.95 -11.48 -12.26
CA MET A 156 -28.64 -11.44 -13.55
C MET A 156 -29.65 -12.60 -13.66
N PRO A 157 -30.96 -12.33 -13.81
CA PRO A 157 -31.95 -13.37 -14.06
C PRO A 157 -31.90 -13.88 -15.52
N ALA A 158 -32.75 -14.87 -15.84
CA ALA A 158 -32.80 -15.46 -17.18
C ALA A 158 -33.22 -14.46 -18.28
N GLY A 159 -34.05 -13.47 -17.95
CA GLY A 159 -34.52 -12.42 -18.86
C GLY A 159 -33.97 -11.04 -18.50
N ARG A 160 -34.23 -10.04 -19.35
CA ARG A 160 -33.84 -8.64 -19.10
C ARG A 160 -34.67 -8.04 -17.95
N PRO A 161 -34.07 -7.61 -16.82
CA PRO A 161 -34.80 -6.92 -15.75
C PRO A 161 -35.36 -5.56 -16.22
N ALA A 162 -36.48 -5.15 -15.64
CA ALA A 162 -37.11 -3.86 -15.96
C ALA A 162 -36.28 -2.67 -15.44
N ASP A 163 -35.64 -2.82 -14.28
CA ASP A 163 -34.82 -1.80 -13.62
C ASP A 163 -33.36 -1.83 -14.07
N MET A 164 -32.99 -2.59 -15.11
CA MET A 164 -31.61 -2.68 -15.58
C MET A 164 -31.17 -1.39 -16.27
N ALA A 165 -30.08 -0.81 -15.76
CA ALA A 165 -29.45 0.38 -16.31
C ALA A 165 -28.62 0.07 -17.56
N THR A 166 -28.32 1.11 -18.32
CA THR A 166 -27.36 1.09 -19.42
C THR A 166 -26.11 1.90 -19.06
N THR A 167 -25.04 1.71 -19.82
CA THR A 167 -23.82 2.52 -19.72
C THR A 167 -23.26 2.83 -21.11
N THR A 168 -22.45 3.88 -21.19
CA THR A 168 -21.79 4.31 -22.43
C THR A 168 -20.29 4.06 -22.34
N LEU A 169 -19.82 3.16 -23.21
CA LEU A 169 -18.42 2.75 -23.35
C LEU A 169 -17.55 3.90 -23.86
N LEU A 170 -16.22 3.76 -23.77
CA LEU A 170 -15.27 4.76 -24.29
C LEU A 170 -15.41 5.03 -25.79
N ASP A 171 -15.88 4.06 -26.57
CA ASP A 171 -16.09 4.21 -28.01
C ASP A 171 -17.46 4.81 -28.38
N GLY A 172 -18.24 5.25 -27.38
CA GLY A 172 -19.55 5.88 -27.57
C GLY A 172 -20.72 4.91 -27.71
N ARG A 173 -20.49 3.59 -27.74
CA ARG A 173 -21.59 2.61 -27.75
C ARG A 173 -22.30 2.60 -26.39
N THR A 174 -23.63 2.61 -26.42
CA THR A 174 -24.47 2.34 -25.26
C THR A 174 -24.81 0.85 -25.20
N VAL A 175 -24.62 0.24 -24.04
CA VAL A 175 -24.89 -1.19 -23.79
C VAL A 175 -25.68 -1.36 -22.50
N ASP A 176 -26.39 -2.49 -22.37
CA ASP A 176 -26.93 -2.91 -21.08
C ASP A 176 -25.79 -3.11 -20.08
N PHE A 177 -25.95 -2.64 -18.84
CA PHE A 177 -24.92 -2.72 -17.82
C PHE A 177 -24.91 -4.11 -17.15
N VAL A 178 -24.56 -5.12 -17.95
CA VAL A 178 -24.39 -6.51 -17.51
C VAL A 178 -22.90 -6.84 -17.41
N VAL A 179 -22.51 -7.39 -16.27
CA VAL A 179 -21.13 -7.73 -15.92
C VAL A 179 -21.00 -9.25 -15.82
N ARG A 180 -19.98 -9.82 -16.45
CA ARG A 180 -19.49 -11.17 -16.16
C ARG A 180 -18.37 -11.06 -15.15
N ARG A 181 -18.43 -11.90 -14.12
CA ARG A 181 -17.43 -11.92 -13.06
C ARG A 181 -16.97 -13.33 -12.79
N GLU A 182 -15.65 -13.51 -12.79
CA GLU A 182 -14.97 -14.71 -12.30
C GLU A 182 -14.47 -14.44 -10.88
N ARG A 183 -14.70 -15.38 -9.97
CA ARG A 183 -14.20 -15.34 -8.58
C ARG A 183 -13.58 -16.67 -8.22
N GLY A 184 -12.51 -16.65 -7.45
CA GLY A 184 -11.84 -17.87 -6.99
C GLY A 184 -10.82 -17.59 -5.91
N VAL A 185 -9.90 -18.54 -5.70
CA VAL A 185 -8.80 -18.42 -4.74
C VAL A 185 -7.47 -18.48 -5.48
N ILE A 186 -6.60 -17.50 -5.24
CA ILE A 186 -5.22 -17.40 -5.73
C ILE A 186 -4.33 -16.96 -4.57
N ASN A 187 -3.19 -17.63 -4.37
CA ASN A 187 -2.27 -17.37 -3.25
C ASN A 187 -2.95 -17.42 -1.87
N ARG A 188 -3.94 -18.31 -1.72
CA ARG A 188 -4.88 -18.41 -0.59
C ARG A 188 -5.83 -17.23 -0.39
N PHE A 189 -5.79 -16.19 -1.24
CA PHE A 189 -6.70 -15.04 -1.19
C PHE A 189 -7.85 -15.15 -2.18
N LEU A 190 -8.98 -14.52 -1.87
CA LEU A 190 -10.07 -14.40 -2.82
C LEU A 190 -9.67 -13.44 -3.94
N TYR A 191 -10.00 -13.75 -5.18
CA TYR A 191 -9.87 -12.81 -6.31
C TYR A 191 -11.20 -12.60 -7.03
N SER A 192 -11.29 -11.49 -7.76
CA SER A 192 -12.40 -11.14 -8.64
C SER A 192 -11.87 -10.51 -9.92
N ILE A 193 -12.32 -11.04 -11.06
CA ILE A 193 -12.11 -10.45 -12.38
C ILE A 193 -13.48 -10.13 -12.97
N ALA A 194 -13.80 -8.85 -13.15
CA ALA A 194 -15.09 -8.39 -13.64
C ALA A 194 -14.97 -7.61 -14.95
N MET A 195 -15.86 -7.87 -15.91
CA MET A 195 -15.91 -7.17 -17.19
C MET A 195 -17.34 -7.01 -17.68
N ILE A 196 -17.61 -5.88 -18.34
CA ILE A 196 -18.88 -5.67 -19.04
C ILE A 196 -19.04 -6.67 -20.20
N GLU A 197 -20.24 -7.23 -20.38
CA GLU A 197 -20.51 -8.19 -21.45
C GLU A 197 -20.37 -7.55 -22.83
N ASN A 198 -19.54 -8.18 -23.68
CA ASN A 198 -19.31 -7.76 -25.08
C ASN A 198 -18.85 -6.29 -25.24
N GLY A 199 -18.29 -5.69 -24.19
CA GLY A 199 -17.87 -4.29 -24.17
C GLY A 199 -16.46 -4.05 -23.64
N TRP A 200 -15.65 -5.11 -23.43
CA TRP A 200 -14.25 -4.93 -23.03
C TRP A 200 -13.47 -4.17 -24.10
N ASN A 201 -12.80 -3.09 -23.68
CA ASN A 201 -12.10 -2.15 -24.55
C ASN A 201 -10.58 -2.45 -24.67
N GLY A 202 -10.15 -3.62 -24.18
CA GLY A 202 -8.74 -4.03 -24.17
C GLY A 202 -7.93 -3.48 -22.99
N ARG A 203 -8.50 -2.70 -22.07
CA ARG A 203 -7.79 -2.10 -20.93
C ARG A 203 -8.21 -2.74 -19.61
N ALA A 204 -7.35 -2.65 -18.61
CA ALA A 204 -7.64 -3.15 -17.27
C ALA A 204 -7.39 -2.08 -16.21
N ILE A 205 -8.17 -2.12 -15.14
CA ILE A 205 -7.92 -1.44 -13.87
C ILE A 205 -7.61 -2.53 -12.85
N TYR A 206 -6.45 -2.43 -12.19
CA TYR A 206 -6.19 -3.18 -10.97
C TYR A 206 -6.63 -2.32 -9.78
N ARG A 207 -7.65 -2.77 -9.05
CA ARG A 207 -8.16 -2.07 -7.86
C ARG A 207 -7.43 -2.56 -6.62
N PHE A 208 -6.76 -1.63 -5.95
CA PHE A 208 -6.09 -1.85 -4.68
C PHE A 208 -6.89 -1.19 -3.55
N ASP A 209 -7.21 -1.95 -2.50
CA ASP A 209 -7.98 -1.44 -1.37
C ASP A 209 -7.08 -1.09 -0.18
N GLY A 210 -7.48 -0.05 0.56
CA GLY A 210 -6.77 0.47 1.72
C GLY A 210 -7.11 -0.19 3.06
N GLY A 211 -6.77 0.51 4.15
CA GLY A 211 -6.88 0.08 5.55
C GLY A 211 -5.60 -0.57 6.09
N VAL A 212 -5.63 -1.08 7.33
CA VAL A 212 -4.46 -1.68 8.01
C VAL A 212 -4.89 -2.96 8.74
N ALA A 213 -4.16 -4.05 8.57
CA ALA A 213 -4.34 -5.32 9.29
C ALA A 213 -3.05 -6.15 9.31
N ILE A 214 -3.01 -7.19 10.14
CA ILE A 214 -1.82 -7.99 10.50
C ILE A 214 -1.91 -9.44 9.95
N GLY A 215 -2.64 -9.66 8.87
CA GLY A 215 -2.67 -10.96 8.18
C GLY A 215 -3.33 -12.09 8.94
N HIS A 216 -2.87 -13.32 8.69
CA HIS A 216 -3.49 -14.57 9.19
C HIS A 216 -4.95 -14.80 8.75
N ASP A 217 -5.38 -14.10 7.69
CA ASP A 217 -6.78 -14.06 7.25
C ASP A 217 -6.86 -14.02 5.71
N GLN A 218 -7.74 -14.84 5.12
CA GLN A 218 -8.01 -14.86 3.67
C GLN A 218 -8.64 -13.55 3.16
N GLY A 219 -9.22 -12.74 4.03
CA GLY A 219 -9.89 -11.49 3.72
C GLY A 219 -11.20 -11.69 2.96
N THR A 220 -11.81 -10.57 2.56
CA THR A 220 -13.05 -10.54 1.79
C THR A 220 -12.92 -9.59 0.60
N LEU A 221 -13.63 -9.91 -0.48
CA LEU A 221 -13.71 -9.03 -1.65
C LEU A 221 -14.44 -7.74 -1.26
N GLY A 222 -13.82 -6.59 -1.53
CA GLY A 222 -14.40 -5.27 -1.31
C GLY A 222 -15.31 -4.82 -2.46
N GLY A 223 -16.03 -3.71 -2.25
CA GLY A 223 -16.89 -3.11 -3.28
C GLY A 223 -16.12 -2.68 -4.54
N SER A 224 -14.84 -2.34 -4.40
CA SER A 224 -13.93 -2.00 -5.50
C SER A 224 -13.78 -3.10 -6.56
N ALA A 225 -14.07 -4.36 -6.22
CA ALA A 225 -14.08 -5.47 -7.17
C ALA A 225 -15.10 -5.29 -8.32
N LEU A 226 -16.04 -4.36 -8.17
CA LEU A 226 -17.07 -3.99 -9.15
C LEU A 226 -17.11 -2.47 -9.41
N ASP A 227 -15.96 -1.85 -9.69
CA ASP A 227 -15.85 -0.42 -10.04
C ASP A 227 -16.82 -0.04 -11.18
N PRO A 228 -17.90 0.72 -10.89
CA PRO A 228 -18.95 0.98 -11.86
C PRO A 228 -18.50 1.94 -12.96
N TYR A 229 -17.59 2.89 -12.67
CA TYR A 229 -17.08 3.80 -13.69
C TYR A 229 -16.18 3.05 -14.67
N GLY A 230 -15.22 2.28 -14.16
CA GLY A 230 -14.31 1.47 -14.96
C GLY A 230 -15.05 0.48 -15.85
N LEU A 231 -15.96 -0.32 -15.26
CA LEU A 231 -16.82 -1.25 -16.00
C LEU A 231 -17.69 -0.53 -17.03
N GLY A 232 -18.26 0.62 -16.64
CA GLY A 232 -19.09 1.44 -17.52
C GLY A 232 -18.35 1.99 -18.74
N LYS A 233 -17.04 2.18 -18.64
CA LYS A 233 -16.13 2.58 -19.71
C LYS A 233 -15.51 1.40 -20.48
N GLY A 234 -15.81 0.17 -20.08
CA GLY A 234 -15.35 -1.06 -20.73
C GLY A 234 -13.99 -1.57 -20.26
N TYR A 235 -13.48 -1.09 -19.13
CA TYR A 235 -12.29 -1.68 -18.50
C TYR A 235 -12.63 -3.05 -17.89
N ALA A 236 -11.66 -3.96 -17.91
CA ALA A 236 -11.66 -5.10 -17.00
C ALA A 236 -11.24 -4.62 -15.60
N ILE A 237 -11.86 -5.15 -14.55
CA ILE A 237 -11.51 -4.86 -13.15
C ILE A 237 -10.88 -6.11 -12.56
N LEU A 238 -9.63 -5.99 -12.10
CA LEU A 238 -8.89 -7.01 -11.36
C LEU A 238 -8.84 -6.60 -9.89
N HIS A 239 -9.10 -7.54 -8.99
CA HIS A 239 -9.11 -7.30 -7.55
C HIS A 239 -8.80 -8.60 -6.78
N SER A 240 -8.16 -8.47 -5.62
CA SER A 240 -8.02 -9.55 -4.65
C SER A 240 -8.09 -9.04 -3.21
N SER A 241 -8.56 -9.89 -2.29
CA SER A 241 -8.43 -9.65 -0.85
C SER A 241 -6.98 -9.65 -0.37
N GLY A 242 -6.04 -10.26 -1.10
CA GLY A 242 -4.60 -10.17 -0.82
C GLY A 242 -3.96 -8.86 -1.33
N THR A 243 -4.71 -8.06 -2.09
CA THR A 243 -4.32 -6.70 -2.51
C THR A 243 -5.13 -5.62 -1.77
N ARG A 244 -5.53 -5.95 -0.55
CA ARG A 244 -6.28 -5.10 0.38
C ARG A 244 -5.51 -4.99 1.68
N THR A 245 -5.05 -3.80 2.02
CA THR A 245 -4.19 -3.63 3.20
C THR A 245 -4.94 -3.77 4.53
N SER A 246 -6.27 -3.71 4.53
CA SER A 246 -7.10 -4.11 5.68
C SER A 246 -7.27 -5.63 5.83
N THR A 247 -6.54 -6.44 5.06
CA THR A 247 -6.41 -7.90 5.27
C THR A 247 -5.03 -8.25 5.81
N HIS A 248 -3.97 -7.70 5.22
CA HIS A 248 -2.59 -7.76 5.73
C HIS A 248 -1.79 -6.58 5.17
N TYR A 249 -0.65 -6.26 5.78
CA TYR A 249 0.26 -5.24 5.26
C TYR A 249 1.57 -5.81 4.69
N ASN A 250 1.69 -7.13 4.60
CA ASN A 250 2.76 -7.80 3.87
C ASN A 250 2.68 -7.53 2.35
N LEU A 251 3.27 -6.42 1.89
CA LEU A 251 3.22 -6.02 0.48
C LEU A 251 4.03 -6.94 -0.44
N ILE A 252 4.96 -7.75 0.09
CA ILE A 252 5.64 -8.79 -0.72
C ILE A 252 4.63 -9.87 -1.12
N LEU A 253 3.84 -10.36 -0.15
CA LEU A 253 2.76 -11.31 -0.38
C LEU A 253 1.65 -10.71 -1.27
N GLY A 254 1.30 -9.44 -1.06
CA GLY A 254 0.32 -8.75 -1.89
C GLY A 254 0.79 -8.57 -3.34
N GLY A 255 2.06 -8.22 -3.56
CA GLY A 255 2.66 -8.08 -4.89
C GLY A 255 2.71 -9.40 -5.66
N GLU A 256 3.02 -10.51 -4.97
CA GLU A 256 2.93 -11.86 -5.53
C GLU A 256 1.49 -12.20 -5.95
N THR A 257 0.53 -11.94 -5.07
CA THR A 257 -0.89 -12.15 -5.35
C THR A 257 -1.35 -11.34 -6.57
N ALA A 258 -0.90 -10.08 -6.67
CA ALA A 258 -1.22 -9.21 -7.80
C ALA A 258 -0.67 -9.72 -9.14
N LEU A 259 0.56 -10.26 -9.13
CA LEU A 259 1.15 -10.89 -10.30
C LEU A 259 0.35 -12.13 -10.73
N MET A 260 -0.01 -13.01 -9.78
CA MET A 260 -0.78 -14.23 -10.06
C MET A 260 -2.21 -13.93 -10.55
N VAL A 261 -2.87 -12.91 -10.00
CA VAL A 261 -4.21 -12.48 -10.49
C VAL A 261 -4.12 -11.89 -11.90
N LYS A 262 -3.08 -11.11 -12.19
CA LYS A 262 -2.88 -10.57 -13.56
C LYS A 262 -2.50 -11.67 -14.56
N GLU A 263 -1.70 -12.65 -14.13
CA GLU A 263 -1.40 -13.86 -14.91
C GLU A 263 -2.70 -14.59 -15.31
N ARG A 264 -3.55 -14.91 -14.31
CA ARG A 264 -4.86 -15.53 -14.50
C ARG A 264 -5.73 -14.75 -15.48
N PHE A 265 -5.75 -13.42 -15.36
CA PHE A 265 -6.49 -12.56 -16.29
C PHE A 265 -5.97 -12.71 -17.72
N ILE A 266 -4.65 -12.69 -17.91
CA ILE A 266 -4.02 -12.76 -19.23
C ILE A 266 -4.23 -14.13 -19.89
N GLU A 267 -4.11 -15.24 -19.16
CA GLU A 267 -4.40 -16.58 -19.69
C GLU A 267 -5.85 -16.71 -20.14
N ARG A 268 -6.78 -16.19 -19.33
CA ARG A 268 -8.20 -16.39 -19.57
C ARG A 268 -8.78 -15.45 -20.62
N TYR A 269 -8.35 -14.18 -20.61
CA TYR A 269 -8.99 -13.10 -21.37
C TYR A 269 -8.06 -12.43 -22.39
N GLY A 270 -6.74 -12.52 -22.19
CA GLY A 270 -5.72 -12.00 -23.09
C GLY A 270 -4.96 -10.79 -22.52
N VAL A 271 -3.86 -10.44 -23.19
CA VAL A 271 -2.98 -9.33 -22.77
C VAL A 271 -3.69 -7.99 -22.94
N PRO A 272 -3.82 -7.17 -21.88
CA PRO A 272 -4.41 -5.84 -21.98
C PRO A 272 -3.47 -4.87 -22.73
N LEU A 273 -4.03 -3.80 -23.29
CA LEU A 273 -3.26 -2.67 -23.85
C LEU A 273 -2.41 -1.97 -22.79
N TYR A 274 -2.93 -1.92 -21.56
CA TYR A 274 -2.28 -1.51 -20.33
C TYR A 274 -3.19 -1.87 -19.14
N THR A 275 -2.60 -1.99 -17.95
CA THR A 275 -3.27 -2.08 -16.66
C THR A 275 -2.96 -0.82 -15.85
N VAL A 276 -3.97 -0.06 -15.43
CA VAL A 276 -3.78 1.08 -14.51
C VAL A 276 -4.13 0.68 -13.08
N GLY A 277 -3.27 0.99 -12.12
CA GLY A 277 -3.58 0.87 -10.70
C GLY A 277 -4.47 2.01 -10.23
N VAL A 278 -5.47 1.70 -9.41
CA VAL A 278 -6.30 2.71 -8.73
C VAL A 278 -6.59 2.22 -7.32
N GLY A 279 -6.38 3.06 -6.32
CA GLY A 279 -6.55 2.67 -4.93
C GLY A 279 -6.15 3.77 -3.95
N GLY A 280 -6.86 3.81 -2.83
CA GLY A 280 -6.68 4.82 -1.77
C GLY A 280 -5.94 4.30 -0.55
N SER A 281 -5.28 5.19 0.21
CA SER A 281 -4.62 4.84 1.48
C SER A 281 -3.52 3.78 1.26
N GLY A 282 -3.61 2.62 1.93
CA GLY A 282 -2.74 1.47 1.64
C GLY A 282 -2.86 0.94 0.22
N GLY A 283 -3.98 1.17 -0.48
CA GLY A 283 -4.11 0.94 -1.93
C GLY A 283 -3.28 1.90 -2.78
N GLY A 284 -2.99 3.10 -2.29
CA GLY A 284 -2.06 4.04 -2.91
C GLY A 284 -0.60 3.60 -2.71
N ILE A 285 -0.25 3.19 -1.48
CA ILE A 285 1.09 2.67 -1.16
C ILE A 285 1.45 1.47 -2.04
N GLN A 286 0.52 0.53 -2.21
CA GLN A 286 0.69 -0.65 -3.07
C GLN A 286 1.18 -0.26 -4.47
N GLN A 287 0.66 0.80 -5.06
CA GLN A 287 1.02 1.21 -6.42
C GLN A 287 2.47 1.72 -6.51
N TYR A 288 2.93 2.48 -5.52
CA TYR A 288 4.33 2.92 -5.46
C TYR A 288 5.30 1.76 -5.25
N VAL A 289 4.99 0.90 -4.26
CA VAL A 289 5.83 -0.25 -3.92
C VAL A 289 5.87 -1.28 -5.05
N TYR A 290 4.73 -1.54 -5.72
CA TYR A 290 4.68 -2.48 -6.84
C TYR A 290 5.27 -1.90 -8.12
N GLY A 291 5.06 -0.61 -8.40
CA GLY A 291 5.75 0.08 -9.50
C GLY A 291 7.26 -0.02 -9.36
N GLN A 292 7.79 0.15 -8.14
CA GLN A 292 9.21 -0.02 -7.84
C GLN A 292 9.68 -1.47 -7.97
N ASN A 293 9.05 -2.38 -7.23
CA ASN A 293 9.60 -3.74 -7.09
C ASN A 293 9.30 -4.63 -8.31
N HIS A 294 8.28 -4.26 -9.10
CA HIS A 294 7.79 -5.09 -10.19
C HIS A 294 7.77 -4.40 -11.55
N GLY A 295 8.05 -3.09 -11.63
CA GLY A 295 7.97 -2.33 -12.86
C GLY A 295 6.56 -2.34 -13.43
N ASP A 296 6.46 -2.52 -14.75
CA ASP A 296 5.18 -2.58 -15.49
C ASP A 296 4.43 -3.92 -15.35
N ARG A 297 5.01 -4.90 -14.65
CA ARG A 297 4.46 -6.26 -14.59
C ARG A 297 3.10 -6.33 -13.95
N VAL A 298 2.84 -5.56 -12.88
CA VAL A 298 1.52 -5.49 -12.25
C VAL A 298 0.68 -4.38 -12.87
N ILE A 299 1.22 -3.17 -12.95
CA ILE A 299 0.55 -1.97 -13.49
C ILE A 299 1.48 -1.20 -14.40
N ASP A 300 0.97 -0.70 -15.51
CA ASP A 300 1.69 0.14 -16.47
C ASP A 300 1.55 1.65 -16.17
N ALA A 301 0.60 2.02 -15.32
CA ALA A 301 0.33 3.38 -14.85
C ALA A 301 -0.37 3.34 -13.48
N ALA A 302 -0.29 4.41 -12.71
CA ALA A 302 -0.82 4.48 -11.35
C ALA A 302 -1.66 5.75 -11.10
N ILE A 303 -2.74 5.58 -10.34
CA ILE A 303 -3.54 6.66 -9.73
C ILE A 303 -3.61 6.36 -8.23
N PRO A 304 -2.51 6.55 -7.49
CA PRO A 304 -2.51 6.42 -6.04
C PRO A 304 -3.34 7.54 -5.44
N GLN A 305 -4.28 7.16 -4.58
CA GLN A 305 -5.18 8.08 -3.90
C GLN A 305 -4.79 8.17 -2.43
N TYR A 306 -4.72 9.37 -1.85
CA TYR A 306 -4.36 9.54 -0.42
C TYR A 306 -3.09 8.74 -0.02
N SER A 307 -2.09 8.75 -0.89
CA SER A 307 -0.89 7.90 -0.74
C SER A 307 0.02 8.36 0.38
N TYR A 308 0.72 7.36 0.94
CA TYR A 308 2.01 7.52 1.59
C TYR A 308 3.09 6.96 0.64
N PRO A 309 4.37 7.33 0.81
CA PRO A 309 5.47 6.69 0.07
C PRO A 309 5.51 5.18 0.33
N ASP A 310 5.48 4.79 1.60
CA ASP A 310 5.38 3.42 2.09
C ASP A 310 4.90 3.41 3.55
N MET A 311 4.59 2.21 4.06
CA MET A 311 4.12 2.09 5.43
C MET A 311 5.27 2.00 6.45
N VAL A 312 6.40 1.39 6.10
CA VAL A 312 7.47 1.14 7.06
C VAL A 312 8.02 2.45 7.62
N THR A 313 8.19 3.46 6.76
CA THR A 313 8.63 4.81 7.16
C THR A 313 7.52 5.61 7.83
N GLN A 314 6.24 5.34 7.51
CA GLN A 314 5.10 5.96 8.20
C GLN A 314 5.09 5.65 9.70
N THR A 315 5.45 4.43 10.09
CA THR A 315 5.51 4.02 11.51
C THR A 315 6.44 4.88 12.38
N ILE A 316 7.43 5.56 11.79
CA ILE A 316 8.48 6.29 12.53
C ILE A 316 7.88 7.43 13.36
N HIS A 317 7.04 8.27 12.75
CA HIS A 317 6.45 9.43 13.40
C HIS A 317 5.09 9.11 14.03
N VAL A 318 4.32 8.20 13.44
CA VAL A 318 3.08 7.67 14.05
C VAL A 318 3.39 7.02 15.40
N GLY A 319 4.51 6.30 15.51
CA GLY A 319 4.94 5.73 16.78
C GLY A 319 5.32 6.75 17.86
N ASP A 320 5.43 8.04 17.54
CA ASP A 320 5.60 9.09 18.55
C ASP A 320 4.26 9.62 19.10
N CYS A 321 3.16 9.44 18.35
CA CYS A 321 1.88 10.09 18.64
C CYS A 321 1.43 9.85 20.07
N GLU A 322 1.22 8.59 20.48
CA GLU A 322 0.66 8.32 21.82
C GLU A 322 1.60 8.70 22.96
N LEU A 323 2.92 8.68 22.74
CA LEU A 323 3.89 9.15 23.73
C LEU A 323 3.79 10.67 23.93
N LEU A 324 3.58 11.41 22.84
CA LEU A 324 3.38 12.86 22.86
C LEU A 324 1.99 13.24 23.39
N GLU A 325 0.93 12.58 22.93
CA GLU A 325 -0.44 12.80 23.41
C GLU A 325 -0.54 12.59 24.92
N ARG A 326 0.07 11.50 25.42
CA ARG A 326 0.11 11.25 26.87
C ARG A 326 0.78 12.39 27.62
N TYR A 327 1.91 12.89 27.11
CA TYR A 327 2.62 14.03 27.72
C TYR A 327 1.75 15.29 27.73
N MET A 328 1.11 15.59 26.60
CA MET A 328 0.29 16.79 26.42
C MET A 328 -0.97 16.74 27.29
N ASP A 329 -1.67 15.61 27.37
CA ASP A 329 -2.87 15.44 28.20
C ASP A 329 -2.58 15.54 29.71
N HIS A 330 -1.34 15.32 30.14
CA HIS A 330 -0.91 15.46 31.54
C HIS A 330 -0.23 16.80 31.85
N ASN A 331 -0.23 17.75 30.92
CA ASN A 331 0.40 19.05 31.09
C ASN A 331 -0.54 20.19 30.64
N PRO A 332 -1.02 21.04 31.57
CA PRO A 332 -1.95 22.13 31.26
C PRO A 332 -1.48 23.12 30.18
N ARG A 333 -0.17 23.16 29.88
CA ARG A 333 0.37 23.93 28.75
C ARG A 333 -0.28 23.56 27.41
N TRP A 334 -0.72 22.32 27.24
CA TRP A 334 -1.25 21.78 25.99
C TRP A 334 -2.77 21.59 26.01
N ALA A 335 -3.46 22.31 26.90
CA ALA A 335 -4.92 22.33 26.96
C ALA A 335 -5.55 22.94 25.70
N ARG A 336 -4.84 23.85 25.03
CA ARG A 336 -5.19 24.35 23.70
C ARG A 336 -4.65 23.38 22.65
N TRP A 337 -5.52 22.74 21.89
CA TRP A 337 -5.16 21.71 20.91
C TRP A 337 -4.30 22.27 19.79
N GLU A 338 -4.61 23.47 19.30
CA GLU A 338 -3.79 24.11 18.26
C GLU A 338 -2.31 24.33 18.68
N ASP A 339 -2.00 24.36 19.98
CA ASP A 339 -0.60 24.43 20.41
C ASP A 339 0.14 23.10 20.17
N ARG A 340 -0.56 21.96 20.16
CA ARG A 340 0.03 20.62 20.03
C ARG A 340 0.79 20.43 18.73
N THR A 341 0.37 21.11 17.65
CA THR A 341 1.08 21.15 16.35
C THR A 341 2.55 21.54 16.51
N ALA A 342 2.92 22.34 17.51
CA ALA A 342 4.30 22.70 17.79
C ALA A 342 5.20 21.48 18.16
N LEU A 343 4.60 20.39 18.64
CA LEU A 343 5.30 19.14 18.97
C LEU A 343 5.07 18.05 17.93
N ILE A 344 3.82 17.77 17.59
CA ILE A 344 3.45 16.66 16.71
C ILE A 344 3.66 17.00 15.23
N GLY A 345 3.77 18.29 14.87
CA GLY A 345 3.90 18.78 13.50
C GLY A 345 2.63 18.67 12.66
N MET A 346 1.77 17.70 12.95
CA MET A 346 0.46 17.48 12.33
C MET A 346 -0.56 18.55 12.73
N ASN A 347 -1.67 18.60 12.01
CA ASN A 347 -2.75 19.53 12.32
C ASN A 347 -3.44 19.19 13.65
N ALA A 348 -3.92 20.23 14.31
CA ALA A 348 -4.70 20.16 15.54
C ALA A 348 -5.78 21.25 15.52
N SER A 349 -6.92 20.98 16.13
CA SER A 349 -8.06 21.90 16.14
C SER A 349 -8.74 21.90 17.50
N ASP A 350 -9.03 23.10 18.02
CA ASP A 350 -9.81 23.27 19.25
C ASP A 350 -11.32 22.95 19.06
N THR A 351 -11.78 22.76 17.82
CA THR A 351 -13.21 22.64 17.49
C THR A 351 -13.62 21.33 16.81
N VAL A 352 -12.66 20.46 16.50
CA VAL A 352 -12.98 19.11 16.02
C VAL A 352 -13.23 18.23 17.26
N PRO A 353 -14.38 17.54 17.38
CA PRO A 353 -14.66 16.69 18.52
C PRO A 353 -13.67 15.51 18.60
N ASN A 354 -13.18 15.24 19.79
CA ASN A 354 -12.34 14.08 20.08
C ASN A 354 -13.19 12.79 19.99
N PRO A 355 -12.85 11.83 19.11
CA PRO A 355 -13.66 10.61 18.95
C PRO A 355 -13.64 9.68 20.17
N TYR A 356 -12.70 9.86 21.10
CA TYR A 356 -12.55 9.00 22.28
C TYR A 356 -13.19 9.58 23.54
N THR A 357 -13.22 10.91 23.68
CA THR A 357 -13.81 11.58 24.86
C THR A 357 -15.17 12.22 24.56
N GLY A 358 -15.45 12.53 23.29
CA GLY A 358 -16.63 13.30 22.86
C GLY A 358 -16.53 14.80 23.14
N GLU A 359 -15.44 15.27 23.74
CA GLU A 359 -15.19 16.69 24.03
C GLU A 359 -14.67 17.43 22.80
N GLN A 360 -14.75 18.76 22.83
CA GLN A 360 -14.16 19.61 21.78
C GLN A 360 -12.64 19.61 21.87
N GLY A 361 -11.99 19.53 20.72
CA GLY A 361 -10.55 19.57 20.60
C GLY A 361 -9.96 18.21 20.24
N SER A 362 -9.20 18.16 19.15
CA SER A 362 -8.52 16.96 18.69
C SER A 362 -7.33 17.32 17.80
N ASP A 363 -6.55 16.31 17.44
CA ASP A 363 -5.49 16.41 16.44
C ASP A 363 -5.43 15.14 15.58
N GLU A 364 -4.60 15.16 14.55
CA GLU A 364 -4.44 14.02 13.64
C GLU A 364 -3.91 12.77 14.35
N CYS A 365 -3.06 12.91 15.38
CA CYS A 365 -2.58 11.77 16.16
C CYS A 365 -3.75 11.06 16.84
N VAL A 366 -4.67 11.81 17.45
CA VAL A 366 -5.87 11.25 18.08
C VAL A 366 -6.89 10.76 17.06
N ASN A 367 -7.25 11.56 16.06
CA ASN A 367 -8.35 11.25 15.15
C ASN A 367 -7.96 10.22 14.09
N GLY A 368 -6.74 10.29 13.56
CA GLY A 368 -6.26 9.45 12.47
C GLY A 368 -5.44 8.23 12.90
N TRP A 369 -4.69 8.31 14.00
CA TRP A 369 -3.66 7.30 14.32
C TRP A 369 -3.90 6.49 15.60
N ARG A 370 -4.72 6.98 16.53
CA ARG A 370 -4.98 6.27 17.78
C ARG A 370 -5.60 4.89 17.54
N GLY A 371 -5.06 3.89 18.24
CA GLY A 371 -5.37 2.47 18.02
C GLY A 371 -4.53 1.79 16.94
N LEU A 372 -4.02 2.51 15.93
CA LEU A 372 -3.07 1.93 14.95
C LEU A 372 -1.66 1.78 15.53
N THR A 373 -1.27 2.64 16.46
CA THR A 373 0.00 2.53 17.20
C THR A 373 0.11 1.19 17.95
N PRO A 374 -0.82 0.83 18.85
CA PRO A 374 -0.78 -0.49 19.51
C PRO A 374 -0.97 -1.65 18.53
N LEU A 375 -1.75 -1.51 17.44
CA LEU A 375 -1.82 -2.50 16.35
C LEU A 375 -0.45 -2.79 15.73
N THR A 376 0.38 -1.76 15.60
CA THR A 376 1.70 -1.87 14.98
C THR A 376 2.74 -2.42 15.95
N MET A 377 2.59 -2.17 17.25
CA MET A 377 3.66 -2.37 18.24
C MET A 377 3.43 -3.48 19.24
N ASN A 378 2.18 -3.74 19.63
CA ASN A 378 1.86 -4.66 20.71
C ASN A 378 1.57 -6.08 20.19
N PRO A 379 2.40 -7.09 20.49
CA PRO A 379 2.20 -8.46 20.00
C PRO A 379 0.93 -9.13 20.52
N LEU A 380 0.26 -8.54 21.50
CA LEU A 380 -1.00 -9.03 22.04
C LEU A 380 -2.23 -8.31 21.42
N TRP A 381 -2.01 -7.46 20.42
CA TRP A 381 -3.08 -6.72 19.74
C TRP A 381 -3.98 -7.65 18.91
N THR A 382 -5.10 -8.12 19.47
CA THR A 382 -6.01 -8.97 18.73
C THR A 382 -7.46 -8.51 18.82
N SER A 383 -8.19 -8.53 17.70
CA SER A 383 -9.64 -8.35 17.68
C SER A 383 -10.33 -9.71 17.79
N ASN A 384 -11.13 -9.94 18.82
CA ASN A 384 -11.84 -11.21 19.06
C ASN A 384 -13.16 -11.36 18.30
N ASP A 385 -13.34 -10.59 17.23
CA ASP A 385 -14.67 -10.39 16.62
C ASP A 385 -14.92 -11.25 15.36
N ASP A 386 -13.93 -11.99 14.86
CA ASP A 386 -14.12 -12.85 13.68
C ASP A 386 -14.48 -14.29 14.12
N PRO A 387 -15.75 -14.73 13.92
CA PRO A 387 -16.23 -16.01 14.42
C PRO A 387 -15.60 -17.21 13.68
N GLU A 388 -14.98 -17.01 12.53
CA GLU A 388 -14.30 -18.08 11.80
C GLU A 388 -13.09 -18.64 12.58
N TRP A 389 -12.52 -17.89 13.52
CA TRP A 389 -11.48 -18.40 14.44
C TRP A 389 -11.97 -19.56 15.31
N GLU A 390 -13.27 -19.64 15.63
CA GLU A 390 -13.83 -20.75 16.40
C GLU A 390 -13.70 -22.08 15.65
N ARG A 391 -13.58 -22.04 14.32
CA ARG A 391 -13.43 -23.21 13.44
C ARG A 391 -11.99 -23.68 13.27
N MET A 392 -11.03 -22.99 13.86
CA MET A 392 -9.61 -23.32 13.73
C MET A 392 -9.21 -24.41 14.72
N ASP A 393 -8.38 -25.33 14.25
CA ASP A 393 -7.67 -26.30 15.09
C ASP A 393 -6.14 -26.09 15.06
N PRO A 394 -5.46 -26.32 16.21
CA PRO A 394 -6.06 -26.65 17.51
C PRO A 394 -6.86 -25.48 18.10
N PRO A 395 -7.85 -25.73 18.99
CA PRO A 395 -8.58 -24.66 19.66
C PRO A 395 -7.62 -23.70 20.38
N GLY A 396 -7.84 -22.39 20.26
CA GLY A 396 -6.97 -21.36 20.85
C GLY A 396 -5.71 -21.04 20.04
N VAL A 397 -5.51 -21.62 18.85
CA VAL A 397 -4.32 -21.35 18.00
C VAL A 397 -4.14 -19.86 17.65
N LYS A 398 -5.20 -19.06 17.73
CA LYS A 398 -5.12 -17.61 17.55
C LYS A 398 -4.18 -16.94 18.55
N ASP A 399 -4.16 -17.44 19.79
CA ASP A 399 -3.38 -16.87 20.89
C ASP A 399 -1.87 -17.15 20.74
N THR A 400 -1.48 -17.95 19.76
CA THR A 400 -0.07 -18.21 19.42
C THR A 400 0.51 -17.21 18.42
N VAL A 401 -0.31 -16.26 17.92
CA VAL A 401 0.12 -15.25 16.95
C VAL A 401 0.58 -14.00 17.68
N GLU A 402 1.76 -13.49 17.31
CA GLU A 402 2.24 -12.18 17.75
C GLU A 402 1.69 -11.12 16.79
N TRP A 403 0.66 -10.40 17.21
CA TRP A 403 -0.08 -9.51 16.34
C TRP A 403 0.59 -8.13 16.19
N THR A 404 1.68 -8.06 15.44
CA THR A 404 2.29 -6.77 15.05
C THR A 404 2.57 -6.69 13.56
N HIS A 405 2.71 -5.46 13.05
CA HIS A 405 3.25 -5.24 11.69
C HIS A 405 4.62 -5.91 11.51
N TRP A 406 5.46 -5.83 12.53
CA TRP A 406 6.78 -6.45 12.51
C TRP A 406 6.66 -7.96 12.29
N ASP A 407 5.67 -8.59 12.90
CA ASP A 407 5.48 -10.03 12.83
C ASP A 407 4.82 -10.52 11.54
N ASP A 408 3.88 -9.74 10.97
CA ASP A 408 3.31 -9.99 9.63
C ASP A 408 4.42 -10.12 8.56
N LEU A 409 5.55 -9.48 8.84
CA LEU A 409 6.77 -9.43 8.03
C LEU A 409 8.00 -9.96 8.79
N ARG A 410 7.82 -10.88 9.74
CA ARG A 410 8.90 -11.41 10.61
C ARG A 410 10.12 -11.88 9.83
N LYS A 411 9.90 -12.53 8.67
CA LYS A 411 10.97 -13.01 7.78
C LYS A 411 11.79 -11.90 7.14
N VAL A 412 11.20 -10.71 6.99
CA VAL A 412 11.91 -9.52 6.51
C VAL A 412 12.67 -8.89 7.66
N TYR A 413 12.00 -8.52 8.75
CA TYR A 413 12.65 -7.81 9.84
C TYR A 413 13.69 -8.65 10.60
N GLY A 414 13.51 -9.98 10.60
CA GLY A 414 14.27 -10.92 11.39
C GLY A 414 13.73 -11.02 12.82
N GLU A 415 14.20 -12.02 13.55
CA GLU A 415 13.80 -12.31 14.94
C GLU A 415 14.89 -11.85 15.91
N ASP A 416 14.49 -11.38 17.08
CA ASP A 416 15.37 -11.13 18.22
C ASP A 416 15.67 -12.42 19.02
N GLU A 417 16.42 -12.28 20.12
CA GLU A 417 16.83 -13.42 20.96
C GLU A 417 15.65 -14.09 21.69
N ASN A 418 14.50 -13.42 21.79
CA ASN A 418 13.30 -13.89 22.44
C ASN A 418 12.26 -14.44 21.44
N GLY A 419 12.57 -14.44 20.14
CA GLY A 419 11.70 -14.94 19.08
C GLY A 419 10.72 -13.93 18.50
N TYR A 420 10.75 -12.66 18.96
CA TYR A 420 9.88 -11.61 18.44
C TYR A 420 10.48 -10.96 17.19
N ALA A 421 9.62 -10.49 16.28
CA ALA A 421 10.06 -9.69 15.15
C ALA A 421 10.78 -8.40 15.58
N ARG A 422 11.91 -8.09 14.94
CA ARG A 422 12.69 -6.89 15.22
C ARG A 422 11.95 -5.63 14.75
N SER A 423 12.00 -4.56 15.53
CA SER A 423 11.38 -3.28 15.19
C SER A 423 12.39 -2.27 14.63
N THR A 424 11.94 -1.49 13.64
CA THR A 424 12.71 -0.36 13.09
C THR A 424 12.45 0.95 13.84
N TRP A 425 11.51 0.96 14.79
CA TRP A 425 11.15 2.17 15.52
C TRP A 425 12.17 2.49 16.63
N GLY A 426 12.50 3.77 16.77
CA GLY A 426 13.32 4.27 17.86
C GLY A 426 13.37 5.79 17.89
N ASN A 427 13.72 6.35 19.04
CA ASN A 427 13.72 7.79 19.27
C ASN A 427 14.98 8.34 19.97
N VAL A 428 16.05 7.53 20.03
CA VAL A 428 17.36 8.01 20.50
C VAL A 428 17.82 9.22 19.68
N GLY A 429 18.17 10.30 20.37
CA GLY A 429 18.68 11.55 19.79
C GLY A 429 17.62 12.50 19.20
N VAL A 430 16.36 12.07 19.09
CA VAL A 430 15.28 12.88 18.49
C VAL A 430 14.82 13.95 19.47
N GLN A 431 14.78 15.21 19.01
CA GLN A 431 14.46 16.36 19.84
C GLN A 431 13.07 16.90 19.50
N TYR A 432 12.03 16.41 20.18
CA TYR A 432 10.65 16.85 19.94
C TYR A 432 10.51 18.34 20.22
N GLY A 433 9.86 19.08 19.31
CA GLY A 433 9.69 20.53 19.41
C GLY A 433 10.93 21.36 19.05
N LEU A 434 11.99 20.81 18.46
CA LEU A 434 13.21 21.57 18.14
C LEU A 434 12.94 22.79 17.25
N ARG A 435 12.13 22.63 16.20
CA ARG A 435 11.73 23.75 15.34
C ARG A 435 10.91 24.78 16.12
N ALA A 436 9.93 24.34 16.91
CA ALA A 436 9.14 25.22 17.76
C ALA A 436 9.99 26.02 18.77
N LEU A 437 11.06 25.42 19.30
CA LEU A 437 12.02 26.13 20.15
C LEU A 437 12.78 27.21 19.37
N ARG A 438 13.25 26.88 18.16
CA ARG A 438 13.99 27.82 17.30
C ARG A 438 13.13 28.99 16.84
N ASP A 439 11.84 28.73 16.65
CA ASP A 439 10.83 29.70 16.21
C ASP A 439 10.18 30.42 17.41
N GLU A 440 10.68 30.18 18.63
CA GLU A 440 10.24 30.81 19.89
C GLU A 440 8.76 30.57 20.24
N VAL A 441 8.17 29.49 19.70
CA VAL A 441 6.80 29.01 20.01
C VAL A 441 6.77 28.30 21.38
N ILE A 442 7.86 27.64 21.75
CA ILE A 442 8.05 27.05 23.07
C ILE A 442 9.32 27.60 23.73
N THR A 443 9.29 27.67 25.05
CA THR A 443 10.42 28.10 25.87
C THR A 443 11.48 27.00 25.98
N PRO A 444 12.73 27.35 26.31
CA PRO A 444 13.75 26.39 26.70
C PRO A 444 13.32 25.39 27.78
N ALA A 445 12.58 25.85 28.78
CA ALA A 445 12.10 25.00 29.87
C ALA A 445 11.09 23.96 29.37
N GLU A 446 10.13 24.37 28.54
CA GLU A 446 9.15 23.45 27.91
C GLU A 446 9.85 22.45 26.98
N PHE A 447 10.83 22.89 26.20
CA PHE A 447 11.62 22.00 25.34
C PHE A 447 12.39 20.93 26.12
N LEU A 448 12.99 21.30 27.26
CA LEU A 448 13.65 20.34 28.15
C LEU A 448 12.64 19.41 28.84
N ASP A 449 11.45 19.93 29.20
CA ASP A 449 10.41 19.17 29.88
C ASP A 449 9.81 18.07 28.98
N VAL A 450 9.39 18.42 27.76
CA VAL A 450 8.85 17.44 26.79
C VAL A 450 9.88 16.34 26.49
N ASN A 451 11.13 16.72 26.21
CA ASN A 451 12.14 15.74 25.85
C ASN A 451 12.60 14.87 27.02
N ALA A 452 12.42 15.33 28.26
CA ALA A 452 12.67 14.53 29.44
C ALA A 452 11.54 13.56 29.77
N LYS A 453 10.28 13.90 29.48
CA LYS A 453 9.11 13.08 29.89
C LYS A 453 8.58 12.16 28.79
N VAL A 454 8.86 12.46 27.52
CA VAL A 454 8.52 11.60 26.38
C VAL A 454 9.55 10.47 26.30
N GLY A 455 9.11 9.27 26.66
CA GLY A 455 9.95 8.06 26.70
C GLY A 455 9.91 7.25 25.42
N SER A 456 9.89 5.92 25.55
CA SER A 456 9.84 4.96 24.44
C SER A 456 8.80 3.87 24.66
N TRP A 457 8.67 2.94 23.71
CA TRP A 457 7.89 1.72 23.87
C TRP A 457 8.73 0.58 24.42
N LYS A 458 8.14 -0.19 25.35
CA LYS A 458 8.73 -1.41 25.93
C LYS A 458 9.14 -2.40 24.84
N ALA A 459 10.07 -3.29 25.15
CA ALA A 459 10.36 -4.43 24.27
C ALA A 459 9.10 -5.30 24.08
N PRO A 460 8.88 -5.93 22.91
CA PRO A 460 7.70 -6.77 22.67
C PRO A 460 7.45 -7.82 23.77
N ALA A 461 8.52 -8.44 24.29
CA ALA A 461 8.45 -9.42 25.37
C ALA A 461 7.92 -8.85 26.72
N ASP A 462 8.01 -7.54 26.92
CA ASP A 462 7.59 -6.84 28.14
C ASP A 462 6.25 -6.11 27.96
N MET A 463 5.67 -6.16 26.76
CA MET A 463 4.36 -5.57 26.50
C MET A 463 3.24 -6.44 27.08
N VAL A 464 2.19 -5.77 27.54
CA VAL A 464 1.01 -6.37 28.16
C VAL A 464 -0.24 -6.00 27.37
N GLN A 465 -1.33 -6.71 27.63
CA GLN A 465 -2.62 -6.47 26.98
C GLN A 465 -3.09 -5.02 27.17
N GLU A 466 -3.54 -4.40 26.08
CA GLU A 466 -4.14 -3.06 26.10
C GLU A 466 -5.35 -2.97 27.03
N GLY A 467 -5.60 -1.74 27.52
CA GLY A 467 -6.77 -1.42 28.35
C GLY A 467 -7.95 -0.89 27.55
N CYS A 468 -8.85 -0.19 28.24
CA CYS A 468 -9.91 0.59 27.61
C CYS A 468 -9.30 1.80 26.86
N PRO A 469 -9.72 2.14 25.63
CA PRO A 469 -10.92 1.67 24.93
C PRO A 469 -10.72 0.47 24.01
N PHE A 470 -9.49 -0.02 23.85
CA PHE A 470 -9.16 -1.06 22.88
C PHE A 470 -9.68 -2.44 23.30
N VAL A 471 -9.70 -2.72 24.60
CA VAL A 471 -10.31 -3.93 25.18
C VAL A 471 -11.60 -3.56 25.89
N ARG A 472 -12.74 -3.88 25.25
CA ARG A 472 -14.08 -3.51 25.75
C ARG A 472 -14.38 -4.04 27.16
N THR A 473 -13.92 -5.23 27.48
CA THR A 473 -14.11 -5.85 28.82
C THR A 473 -13.32 -5.15 29.92
N ALA A 474 -12.33 -4.32 29.57
CA ALA A 474 -11.55 -3.50 30.50
C ALA A 474 -12.22 -2.13 30.77
N CYS A 475 -13.24 -1.75 29.98
CA CYS A 475 -13.92 -0.46 30.11
C CYS A 475 -14.98 -0.45 31.22
N PRO A 476 -15.15 0.68 31.94
CA PRO A 476 -14.33 1.90 31.92
C PRO A 476 -13.19 1.88 32.95
N ALA A 477 -13.04 0.78 33.71
CA ALA A 477 -12.19 0.73 34.91
C ALA A 477 -10.69 0.88 34.63
N ASP A 478 -10.24 0.53 33.43
CA ASP A 478 -8.83 0.50 33.03
C ASP A 478 -8.59 1.40 31.81
N PHE A 479 -8.95 2.68 31.91
CA PHE A 479 -8.83 3.67 30.84
C PHE A 479 -7.37 4.05 30.58
N ASP A 480 -6.88 3.70 29.38
CA ASP A 480 -5.52 3.91 28.89
C ASP A 480 -5.52 4.06 27.35
N PRO A 481 -6.09 5.17 26.80
CA PRO A 481 -6.12 5.40 25.35
C PRO A 481 -4.73 5.63 24.73
N TRP A 482 -3.71 5.87 25.56
CA TRP A 482 -2.34 6.15 25.13
C TRP A 482 -1.45 4.90 25.09
N SER A 483 -1.96 3.73 25.51
CA SER A 483 -1.16 2.53 25.72
C SER A 483 0.01 2.76 26.70
N ALA A 484 -0.19 3.62 27.71
CA ALA A 484 0.82 4.04 28.66
C ALA A 484 1.42 2.87 29.46
N ARG A 485 0.64 1.80 29.69
CA ARG A 485 1.14 0.55 30.29
C ARG A 485 2.28 -0.10 29.50
N ASN A 486 2.38 0.20 28.20
CA ASN A 486 3.37 -0.33 27.26
C ASN A 486 4.48 0.67 26.93
N ALA A 487 4.49 1.84 27.59
CA ALA A 487 5.54 2.84 27.46
C ALA A 487 6.55 2.76 28.62
N ASP A 488 7.81 3.12 28.32
CA ASP A 488 8.86 3.38 29.29
C ASP A 488 8.78 4.84 29.73
N LEU A 489 8.33 5.07 30.96
CA LEU A 489 8.08 6.41 31.51
C LEU A 489 9.12 6.75 32.60
N GLY A 490 9.45 8.03 32.75
CA GLY A 490 10.39 8.48 33.77
C GLY A 490 10.79 9.96 33.61
N ASP A 491 11.82 10.36 34.35
CA ASP A 491 12.45 11.68 34.21
C ASP A 491 13.97 11.63 34.48
N PRO A 492 14.83 11.62 33.44
CA PRO A 492 14.47 11.47 32.04
C PRO A 492 13.88 10.08 31.75
N ALA A 493 12.83 10.02 30.94
CA ALA A 493 12.25 8.79 30.46
C ALA A 493 13.24 8.05 29.55
N PRO A 494 13.36 6.70 29.67
CA PRO A 494 14.22 5.92 28.79
C PRO A 494 13.86 6.10 27.31
N ARG A 495 14.88 6.01 26.45
CA ARG A 495 14.74 6.05 24.99
C ARG A 495 15.23 4.76 24.38
N ARG A 496 14.63 4.37 23.25
CA ARG A 496 14.93 3.13 22.56
C ARG A 496 15.64 3.37 21.24
N ALA A 497 16.73 2.66 21.02
CA ALA A 497 17.40 2.63 19.72
C ALA A 497 16.63 1.70 18.78
N PRO A 498 16.50 2.06 17.49
CA PRO A 498 15.94 1.15 16.50
C PRO A 498 16.91 0.00 16.19
N ASP A 499 16.41 -1.15 15.74
CA ASP A 499 17.26 -2.29 15.43
C ASP A 499 17.97 -2.11 14.06
N PRO A 500 19.32 -2.06 14.01
CA PRO A 500 20.04 -1.86 12.76
C PRO A 500 19.99 -3.07 11.80
N VAL A 501 19.72 -4.28 12.30
CA VAL A 501 19.45 -5.45 11.46
C VAL A 501 18.11 -5.28 10.76
N ALA A 502 17.07 -4.91 11.50
CA ALA A 502 15.74 -4.67 10.94
C ALA A 502 15.76 -3.57 9.87
N ILE A 503 16.43 -2.44 10.16
CA ILE A 503 16.57 -1.33 9.20
C ILE A 503 17.24 -1.80 7.91
N ARG A 504 18.36 -2.53 8.01
CA ARG A 504 19.07 -3.03 6.81
C ARG A 504 18.22 -4.00 6.01
N ASN A 505 17.48 -4.88 6.67
CA ASN A 505 16.68 -5.88 5.99
C ASN A 505 15.49 -5.25 5.27
N VAL A 506 14.75 -4.37 5.94
CA VAL A 506 13.59 -3.72 5.31
C VAL A 506 14.00 -2.78 4.18
N GLN A 507 15.17 -2.14 4.31
CA GLN A 507 15.75 -1.37 3.22
C GLN A 507 16.06 -2.24 1.99
N ARG A 508 16.44 -3.51 2.16
CA ARG A 508 16.77 -4.45 1.07
C ARG A 508 15.58 -5.20 0.51
N SER A 509 14.45 -5.23 1.23
CA SER A 509 13.28 -6.03 0.85
C SER A 509 12.42 -5.39 -0.24
N GLY A 510 12.62 -4.10 -0.51
CA GLY A 510 11.77 -3.32 -1.42
C GLY A 510 10.50 -2.76 -0.76
N LEU A 511 10.32 -2.94 0.55
CA LEU A 511 9.15 -2.39 1.27
C LEU A 511 9.25 -0.88 1.54
N VAL A 512 10.47 -0.32 1.47
CA VAL A 512 10.68 1.13 1.52
C VAL A 512 10.64 1.65 0.09
N PHE A 513 9.73 2.58 -0.20
CA PHE A 513 9.70 3.26 -1.48
C PHE A 513 10.85 4.26 -1.54
N ARG A 514 11.79 4.05 -2.45
CA ARG A 514 13.03 4.83 -2.58
C ARG A 514 12.97 5.86 -3.70
N GLY A 515 11.92 5.86 -4.51
CA GLY A 515 11.79 6.75 -5.66
C GLY A 515 11.96 6.06 -7.02
N ASP A 516 12.39 4.79 -7.05
CA ASP A 516 12.61 4.01 -8.27
C ASP A 516 11.27 3.58 -8.87
N ILE A 517 10.61 4.45 -9.63
CA ILE A 517 9.36 4.15 -10.32
C ILE A 517 9.32 4.83 -11.68
N ASP A 518 9.19 4.03 -12.73
CA ASP A 518 9.32 4.48 -14.12
C ASP A 518 8.01 4.43 -14.92
N ILE A 519 6.86 4.44 -14.26
CA ILE A 519 5.52 4.48 -14.89
C ILE A 519 4.86 5.85 -14.76
N PRO A 520 3.87 6.20 -15.60
CA PRO A 520 2.99 7.34 -15.37
C PRO A 520 2.28 7.29 -14.02
N VAL A 521 2.33 8.36 -13.24
CA VAL A 521 1.67 8.48 -11.93
C VAL A 521 0.88 9.78 -11.82
N ILE A 522 -0.41 9.68 -11.47
CA ILE A 522 -1.24 10.80 -11.01
C ILE A 522 -1.53 10.56 -9.51
N ASP A 523 -0.72 11.17 -8.63
CA ASP A 523 -0.97 11.18 -7.18
C ASP A 523 -2.11 12.15 -6.92
N TRP A 524 -3.26 11.61 -6.54
CA TRP A 524 -4.47 12.41 -6.34
C TRP A 524 -4.98 12.29 -4.91
N ARG A 525 -5.44 13.39 -4.31
CA ARG A 525 -6.11 13.34 -3.02
C ARG A 525 -7.07 14.49 -2.82
N HIS A 526 -8.03 14.29 -1.93
CA HIS A 526 -8.65 15.42 -1.26
C HIS A 526 -7.71 16.04 -0.24
N TYR A 527 -7.90 17.33 0.02
CA TYR A 527 -7.23 18.04 1.09
C TYR A 527 -8.04 17.94 2.39
N LEU A 528 -7.61 17.04 3.28
CA LEU A 528 -8.36 16.62 4.48
C LEU A 528 -7.76 17.15 5.81
N GLU A 529 -6.84 18.11 5.75
CA GLU A 529 -6.14 18.62 6.95
C GLU A 529 -7.13 19.14 8.01
N ASP A 530 -8.20 19.85 7.62
CA ASP A 530 -9.23 20.38 8.55
C ASP A 530 -10.10 19.29 9.18
N GLN A 531 -10.07 18.07 8.64
CA GLN A 531 -10.79 16.90 9.17
C GLN A 531 -9.91 16.08 10.11
N LEU A 532 -8.64 16.47 10.31
CA LEU A 532 -7.65 15.73 11.10
C LEU A 532 -7.51 14.26 10.66
N ASP A 533 -7.72 14.03 9.36
CA ASP A 533 -7.65 12.70 8.77
C ASP A 533 -6.19 12.24 8.69
N MET A 534 -5.96 10.92 8.85
CA MET A 534 -4.62 10.35 8.81
C MET A 534 -3.86 10.68 7.52
N HIS A 535 -4.55 10.88 6.40
CA HIS A 535 -3.97 11.11 5.07
C HIS A 535 -3.47 12.54 4.87
N ASN A 536 -2.57 12.99 5.75
CA ASN A 536 -1.96 14.31 5.68
C ASN A 536 -1.32 14.57 4.30
N ALA A 537 -1.41 15.83 3.86
CA ALA A 537 -1.19 16.24 2.48
C ALA A 537 0.30 16.21 2.08
N HIS A 538 1.21 16.36 3.04
CA HIS A 538 2.65 16.42 2.78
C HIS A 538 3.21 15.13 2.16
N GLN A 539 2.53 13.99 2.31
CA GLN A 539 2.99 12.68 1.83
C GLN A 539 3.22 12.63 0.31
N SER A 540 2.40 13.33 -0.49
CA SER A 540 2.62 13.43 -1.95
C SER A 540 4.00 13.99 -2.27
N PHE A 541 4.44 14.96 -1.46
CA PHE A 541 5.71 15.64 -1.61
C PHE A 541 6.86 14.87 -0.98
N ALA A 542 6.60 14.08 0.08
CA ALA A 542 7.56 13.09 0.57
C ALA A 542 7.90 12.07 -0.53
N THR A 543 6.89 11.51 -1.20
CA THR A 543 7.06 10.61 -2.35
C THR A 543 7.87 11.28 -3.47
N ARG A 544 7.48 12.50 -3.86
CA ARG A 544 8.19 13.26 -4.89
C ARG A 544 9.64 13.53 -4.51
N LYS A 545 9.91 13.87 -3.25
CA LYS A 545 11.27 14.11 -2.75
C LYS A 545 12.13 12.86 -2.88
N ARG A 546 11.58 11.67 -2.60
CA ARG A 546 12.32 10.40 -2.79
C ARG A 546 12.62 10.11 -4.26
N MET A 547 11.67 10.37 -5.16
CA MET A 547 11.92 10.27 -6.61
C MET A 547 13.04 11.23 -7.06
N LEU A 548 13.02 12.48 -6.59
CA LEU A 548 14.08 13.46 -6.86
C LEU A 548 15.44 13.02 -6.30
N ASP A 549 15.47 12.41 -5.10
CA ASP A 549 16.69 11.92 -4.47
C ASP A 549 17.28 10.70 -5.18
N HIS A 550 16.43 9.85 -5.77
CA HIS A 550 16.85 8.66 -6.50
C HIS A 550 17.31 8.98 -7.94
N ASP A 551 16.45 9.64 -8.72
CA ASP A 551 16.64 9.82 -10.18
C ASP A 551 17.11 11.22 -10.58
N GLY A 552 17.12 12.18 -9.64
CA GLY A 552 17.33 13.60 -9.94
C GLY A 552 16.15 14.25 -10.67
N GLN A 553 15.05 13.52 -10.88
CA GLN A 553 13.81 14.01 -11.50
C GLN A 553 12.58 13.27 -10.96
N ALA A 554 11.40 13.85 -11.12
CA ALA A 554 10.12 13.21 -10.83
C ALA A 554 9.09 13.46 -11.96
N GLY A 555 9.57 13.55 -13.20
CA GLY A 555 8.77 14.02 -14.35
C GLY A 555 7.58 13.12 -14.66
N ASN A 556 7.62 11.84 -14.26
CA ASN A 556 6.56 10.86 -14.42
C ASN A 556 5.48 10.92 -13.34
N GLN A 557 5.62 11.73 -12.29
CA GLN A 557 4.59 11.96 -11.28
C GLN A 557 3.97 13.35 -11.45
N VAL A 558 2.64 13.42 -11.39
CA VAL A 558 1.89 14.68 -11.19
C VAL A 558 1.08 14.60 -9.91
N ILE A 559 0.98 15.70 -9.16
CA ILE A 559 0.28 15.80 -7.89
C ILE A 559 -0.97 16.67 -8.07
N TRP A 560 -2.12 16.09 -7.76
CA TRP A 560 -3.46 16.66 -7.92
C TRP A 560 -4.18 16.73 -6.58
N PHE A 561 -4.54 17.93 -6.13
CA PHE A 561 -5.33 18.10 -4.91
C PHE A 561 -6.72 18.62 -5.22
N THR A 562 -7.72 18.09 -4.54
CA THR A 562 -9.10 18.58 -4.58
C THR A 562 -9.49 19.11 -3.23
N ASP A 563 -10.05 20.31 -3.18
CA ASP A 563 -10.51 20.87 -1.92
C ASP A 563 -11.69 20.07 -1.35
N ALA A 564 -11.62 19.69 -0.07
CA ALA A 564 -12.71 19.03 0.65
C ALA A 564 -13.22 19.91 1.79
N ARG A 565 -13.05 21.23 1.66
CA ARG A 565 -13.57 22.24 2.59
C ARG A 565 -14.75 23.00 1.96
N PRO A 566 -15.85 23.20 2.70
CA PRO A 566 -16.18 22.53 3.96
C PRO A 566 -16.43 21.03 3.75
N ALA A 567 -16.44 20.25 4.84
CA ALA A 567 -16.77 18.83 4.78
C ALA A 567 -18.15 18.61 4.13
N GLY A 568 -18.25 17.61 3.25
CA GLY A 568 -19.45 17.37 2.45
C GLY A 568 -19.24 16.33 1.36
N GLU A 569 -20.02 16.44 0.28
CA GLU A 569 -19.80 15.63 -0.92
C GLU A 569 -18.49 16.06 -1.59
N GLU A 570 -17.58 15.10 -1.77
CA GLU A 570 -16.27 15.32 -2.35
C GLU A 570 -16.28 14.95 -3.84
N PHE A 571 -15.77 15.84 -4.70
CA PHE A 571 -15.71 15.56 -6.13
C PHE A 571 -14.63 14.52 -6.44
N ASP A 572 -14.98 13.45 -7.17
CA ASP A 572 -14.03 12.42 -7.59
C ASP A 572 -13.32 12.77 -8.91
N GLN A 573 -12.01 13.02 -8.88
CA GLN A 573 -11.18 13.25 -10.09
C GLN A 573 -10.69 11.95 -10.75
N THR A 574 -10.96 10.77 -10.19
CA THR A 574 -10.57 9.49 -10.79
C THR A 574 -11.01 9.35 -12.26
N PRO A 575 -12.25 9.74 -12.64
CA PRO A 575 -12.69 9.74 -14.04
C PRO A 575 -11.79 10.55 -14.97
N GLU A 576 -11.35 11.74 -14.52
CA GLU A 576 -10.46 12.59 -15.31
C GLU A 576 -9.03 12.04 -15.33
N ALA A 577 -8.52 11.56 -14.20
CA ALA A 577 -7.20 10.94 -14.10
C ALA A 577 -7.09 9.73 -15.04
N LEU A 578 -8.12 8.87 -15.10
CA LEU A 578 -8.17 7.74 -16.04
C LEU A 578 -8.12 8.19 -17.50
N ARG A 579 -8.76 9.30 -17.87
CA ARG A 579 -8.69 9.86 -19.23
C ARG A 579 -7.28 10.38 -19.55
N VAL A 580 -6.62 11.03 -18.60
CA VAL A 580 -5.24 11.51 -18.76
C VAL A 580 -4.26 10.33 -18.88
N ILE A 581 -4.41 9.30 -18.05
CA ILE A 581 -3.62 8.06 -18.15
C ILE A 581 -3.86 7.38 -19.50
N ASP A 582 -5.10 7.26 -19.99
CA ASP A 582 -5.36 6.66 -21.31
C ASP A 582 -4.63 7.41 -22.44
N ALA A 583 -4.67 8.74 -22.41
CA ALA A 583 -3.93 9.57 -23.37
C ALA A 583 -2.41 9.37 -23.28
N TRP A 584 -1.87 9.28 -22.06
CA TRP A 584 -0.46 9.08 -21.81
C TRP A 584 0.01 7.69 -22.27
N MET A 585 -0.73 6.64 -21.94
CA MET A 585 -0.45 5.27 -22.38
C MET A 585 -0.60 5.12 -23.90
N ALA A 586 -1.57 5.81 -24.50
CA ALA A 586 -1.71 5.85 -25.96
C ALA A 586 -0.50 6.54 -26.63
N ASN A 587 0.05 7.61 -26.04
CA ASN A 587 1.28 8.25 -26.52
C ASN A 587 2.47 7.29 -26.40
N ILE A 588 2.67 6.64 -25.25
CA ILE A 588 3.76 5.67 -25.01
C ILE A 588 3.72 4.55 -26.04
N ARG A 589 2.53 3.98 -26.31
CA ARG A 589 2.37 2.91 -27.31
C ARG A 589 2.68 3.39 -28.74
N ARG A 590 2.39 4.64 -29.08
CA ARG A 590 2.71 5.22 -30.41
C ARG A 590 4.19 5.59 -30.54
N HIS A 591 4.82 6.03 -29.46
CA HIS A 591 6.17 6.58 -29.46
C HIS A 591 7.00 6.05 -28.28
N PRO A 592 7.22 4.71 -28.19
CA PRO A 592 7.90 4.10 -27.06
C PRO A 592 9.32 4.64 -26.84
N GLN A 593 10.00 5.08 -27.90
CA GLN A 593 11.33 5.67 -27.87
C GLN A 593 11.44 6.98 -27.09
N ARG A 594 10.31 7.65 -26.78
CA ARG A 594 10.30 8.89 -25.99
C ARG A 594 10.27 8.65 -24.47
N GLY A 595 10.14 7.39 -24.03
CA GLY A 595 10.00 7.04 -22.61
C GLY A 595 8.71 7.59 -22.00
N VAL A 596 8.60 7.56 -20.67
CA VAL A 596 7.40 8.03 -19.96
C VAL A 596 7.27 9.55 -20.02
N VAL A 597 8.31 10.29 -19.61
CA VAL A 597 8.27 11.75 -19.53
C VAL A 597 8.07 12.40 -20.90
N GLY A 598 8.73 11.90 -21.95
CA GLY A 598 8.60 12.45 -23.30
C GLY A 598 7.25 12.17 -23.98
N ASN A 599 6.39 11.36 -23.36
CA ASN A 599 5.04 11.03 -23.85
C ASN A 599 3.92 11.69 -23.03
N LYS A 600 4.24 12.58 -22.08
CA LYS A 600 3.24 13.28 -21.27
C LYS A 600 2.23 14.02 -22.16
N PRO A 601 0.92 13.78 -22.00
CA PRO A 601 -0.11 14.62 -22.61
C PRO A 601 -0.12 16.00 -21.91
N GLU A 602 -0.72 17.00 -22.56
CA GLU A 602 -0.80 18.37 -22.05
C GLU A 602 -1.45 18.46 -20.67
N GLN A 603 -2.47 17.64 -20.41
CA GLN A 603 -3.19 17.61 -19.14
C GLN A 603 -2.42 16.88 -18.02
N ALA A 604 -1.33 16.17 -18.32
CA ALA A 604 -0.48 15.52 -17.31
C ALA A 604 0.50 16.54 -16.70
N VAL A 605 -0.06 17.53 -16.00
CA VAL A 605 0.68 18.52 -15.21
C VAL A 605 0.18 18.51 -13.78
N ASP A 606 0.94 19.12 -12.86
CA ASP A 606 0.48 19.36 -11.50
C ASP A 606 -0.73 20.30 -11.50
N ARG A 607 -1.73 19.99 -10.68
CA ARG A 607 -3.04 20.66 -10.68
C ARG A 607 -3.63 20.73 -9.28
N CYS A 608 -4.55 21.66 -9.10
CA CYS A 608 -5.46 21.61 -7.96
C CYS A 608 -6.85 22.13 -8.31
N PHE A 609 -7.84 21.66 -7.57
CA PHE A 609 -9.26 21.81 -7.87
C PHE A 609 -10.03 22.32 -6.66
N ALA A 610 -11.10 23.07 -6.91
CA ALA A 610 -12.08 23.44 -5.90
C ALA A 610 -12.98 22.24 -5.57
N THR A 611 -13.83 22.41 -4.55
CA THR A 611 -14.72 21.37 -4.01
C THR A 611 -15.69 20.80 -5.05
N ASP A 612 -16.08 21.59 -6.04
CA ASP A 612 -16.94 21.18 -7.16
C ASP A 612 -16.17 20.55 -8.34
N GLY A 613 -14.87 20.33 -8.18
CA GLY A 613 -13.98 19.79 -9.20
C GLY A 613 -13.49 20.80 -10.24
N THR A 614 -13.84 22.08 -10.12
CA THR A 614 -13.32 23.11 -11.04
C THR A 614 -11.83 23.37 -10.81
N GLU A 615 -11.06 23.53 -11.89
CA GLU A 615 -9.62 23.76 -11.79
C GLU A 615 -9.29 25.15 -11.20
N ILE A 616 -8.50 25.17 -10.13
CA ILE A 616 -7.98 26.41 -9.51
C ILE A 616 -6.71 26.85 -10.24
N ALA A 617 -5.77 25.91 -10.44
CA ALA A 617 -4.51 26.17 -11.12
C ALA A 617 -3.90 24.88 -11.69
N ALA A 618 -3.12 25.03 -12.75
CA ALA A 618 -2.37 23.96 -13.40
C ALA A 618 -0.98 24.46 -13.85
N GLY A 619 0.03 23.61 -13.80
CA GLY A 619 1.34 23.86 -14.40
C GLY A 619 2.54 23.56 -13.49
N PRO A 620 3.78 23.74 -14.00
CA PRO A 620 5.01 23.27 -13.35
C PRO A 620 5.42 24.07 -12.10
N HIS A 621 4.72 25.17 -11.80
CA HIS A 621 5.07 26.10 -10.72
C HIS A 621 3.98 26.22 -9.65
N VAL A 622 2.88 25.47 -9.78
CA VAL A 622 1.73 25.60 -8.87
C VAL A 622 2.04 25.10 -7.46
N TRP A 623 3.02 24.19 -7.33
CA TRP A 623 3.51 23.64 -6.06
C TRP A 623 4.88 24.18 -5.62
N ASN A 624 5.38 25.26 -6.23
CA ASN A 624 6.60 25.94 -5.74
C ASN A 624 6.49 26.25 -4.24
N GLY A 625 7.62 26.31 -3.53
CA GLY A 625 7.69 26.60 -2.10
C GLY A 625 7.45 25.40 -1.18
N VAL A 626 7.15 24.21 -1.70
CA VAL A 626 7.02 22.98 -0.89
C VAL A 626 8.35 22.23 -0.78
N LEU A 627 9.01 21.99 -1.91
CA LEU A 627 10.29 21.25 -2.00
C LEU A 627 11.47 22.14 -2.43
N ASP A 628 11.25 23.44 -2.57
CA ASP A 628 12.25 24.43 -2.96
C ASP A 628 12.05 25.76 -2.21
N ASP A 629 13.04 26.64 -2.29
CA ASP A 629 13.04 27.94 -1.62
C ASP A 629 12.32 29.04 -2.43
N ARG A 630 11.51 28.68 -3.44
CA ARG A 630 10.80 29.66 -4.26
C ARG A 630 9.54 30.16 -3.53
N ALA A 631 9.00 31.29 -4.00
CA ALA A 631 7.72 31.77 -3.51
C ALA A 631 6.62 30.70 -3.70
N PRO A 632 5.75 30.48 -2.70
CA PRO A 632 4.66 29.50 -2.77
C PRO A 632 3.82 29.66 -4.03
N GLY A 633 3.58 28.58 -4.77
CA GLY A 633 2.73 28.55 -5.96
C GLY A 633 1.23 28.72 -5.65
N ALA A 634 0.39 28.78 -6.68
CA ALA A 634 -1.06 28.97 -6.50
C ALA A 634 -1.70 27.85 -5.67
N CYS A 635 -1.36 26.59 -5.95
CA CYS A 635 -1.86 25.46 -5.18
C CYS A 635 -1.24 25.40 -3.78
N THR A 636 0.07 25.67 -3.62
CA THR A 636 0.72 25.72 -2.29
C THR A 636 0.06 26.75 -1.36
N ARG A 637 -0.35 27.91 -1.88
CA ARG A 637 -1.04 28.93 -1.07
C ARG A 637 -2.46 28.50 -0.68
N HIS A 638 -3.14 27.76 -1.56
CA HIS A 638 -4.51 27.32 -1.32
C HIS A 638 -4.60 26.11 -0.37
N PHE A 639 -3.56 25.27 -0.37
CA PHE A 639 -3.45 24.05 0.41
C PHE A 639 -2.19 24.07 1.31
N PRO A 640 -2.22 24.77 2.46
CA PRO A 640 -1.14 24.75 3.43
C PRO A 640 -0.76 23.34 3.87
N LEU A 641 0.51 23.07 4.13
CA LEU A 641 0.96 21.74 4.54
C LEU A 641 1.34 21.74 6.02
N TYR A 642 0.90 20.70 6.72
CA TYR A 642 1.41 20.36 8.04
C TYR A 642 2.61 19.42 7.92
N SER A 643 3.15 19.03 9.07
CA SER A 643 4.42 18.33 9.18
C SER A 643 4.28 17.06 10.03
N THR A 644 5.39 16.58 10.58
CA THR A 644 5.43 15.45 11.51
C THR A 644 6.36 15.76 12.68
N SER A 645 6.22 15.02 13.78
CA SER A 645 7.08 15.10 14.96
C SER A 645 8.57 15.02 14.59
N ARG A 646 8.91 14.20 13.60
CA ARG A 646 10.27 13.98 13.12
C ARG A 646 10.79 15.15 12.30
N ILE A 647 9.96 15.77 11.47
CA ILE A 647 10.35 16.97 10.70
C ILE A 647 10.47 18.20 11.61
N VAL A 648 9.58 18.32 12.61
CA VAL A 648 9.69 19.33 13.69
C VAL A 648 10.98 19.13 14.49
N ALA A 649 11.41 17.88 14.70
CA ALA A 649 12.69 17.55 15.33
C ALA A 649 13.93 17.79 14.44
N GLY A 650 13.74 18.26 13.19
CA GLY A 650 14.81 18.59 12.24
C GLY A 650 15.03 17.57 11.12
N GLY A 651 14.23 16.49 11.07
CA GLY A 651 14.29 15.49 10.02
C GLY A 651 13.83 16.00 8.64
N PRO A 652 14.19 15.30 7.56
CA PRO A 652 13.81 15.70 6.20
C PRO A 652 12.35 15.37 5.88
N ILE A 653 11.77 16.09 4.92
CA ILE A 653 10.38 15.86 4.45
C ILE A 653 10.15 14.47 3.85
N GLU A 654 11.21 13.82 3.34
CA GLU A 654 11.08 12.46 2.79
C GLU A 654 10.73 11.41 3.85
N GLY A 655 11.05 11.67 5.12
CA GLY A 655 10.57 10.90 6.27
C GLY A 655 11.21 9.53 6.52
N GLY A 656 12.17 9.09 5.70
CA GLY A 656 12.81 7.77 5.74
C GLY A 656 13.99 7.59 6.70
N VAL A 657 14.17 8.49 7.67
CA VAL A 657 15.28 8.43 8.64
C VAL A 657 14.88 7.66 9.90
N TYR A 658 15.09 6.34 9.89
CA TYR A 658 14.88 5.46 11.06
C TYR A 658 15.83 5.76 12.23
N ALA A 659 17.10 6.02 11.92
CA ALA A 659 18.15 6.34 12.86
C ALA A 659 19.01 7.48 12.31
N CYS A 660 19.08 8.59 13.04
CA CYS A 660 19.92 9.73 12.67
C CYS A 660 21.38 9.51 13.07
N ARG A 661 22.32 10.21 12.43
CA ARG A 661 23.67 10.34 12.97
C ARG A 661 23.61 11.13 14.28
N LEU A 662 24.31 10.69 15.32
CA LEU A 662 24.34 11.39 16.59
C LEU A 662 25.54 12.35 16.69
N GLN A 663 25.34 13.48 17.36
CA GLN A 663 26.38 14.41 17.78
C GLN A 663 26.28 14.73 19.28
N PRO A 664 27.40 14.95 19.98
CA PRO A 664 27.36 15.39 21.37
C PRO A 664 26.59 16.71 21.54
N VAL A 665 25.92 16.87 22.69
CA VAL A 665 25.14 18.09 23.02
C VAL A 665 25.98 19.35 22.86
N GLU A 666 27.24 19.34 23.28
CA GLU A 666 28.15 20.49 23.16
C GLU A 666 28.42 20.87 21.71
N ARG A 667 28.54 19.87 20.83
CA ARG A 667 28.72 20.11 19.41
C ARG A 667 27.45 20.69 18.80
N ALA A 668 26.28 20.18 19.17
CA ALA A 668 25.00 20.73 18.74
C ALA A 668 24.84 22.20 19.15
N ILE A 669 25.18 22.54 20.40
CA ILE A 669 25.17 23.93 20.90
C ILE A 669 26.15 24.80 20.10
N ALA A 670 27.39 24.32 19.90
CA ALA A 670 28.42 25.07 19.18
C ALA A 670 28.05 25.32 17.70
N LYS A 671 27.31 24.40 17.07
CA LYS A 671 26.76 24.57 15.71
C LYS A 671 25.55 25.52 15.65
N GLY A 672 25.03 25.97 16.79
CA GLY A 672 23.83 26.81 16.83
C GLY A 672 22.53 26.05 16.55
N LEU A 673 22.48 24.73 16.80
CA LEU A 673 21.30 23.90 16.53
C LEU A 673 20.02 24.45 17.20
N TYR A 674 20.17 25.11 18.35
CA TYR A 674 19.08 25.62 19.18
C TYR A 674 18.69 27.09 18.87
N GLY A 675 19.14 27.66 17.74
CA GLY A 675 18.73 29.00 17.31
C GLY A 675 19.24 30.11 18.24
N SER A 676 18.33 30.96 18.73
CA SER A 676 18.65 32.09 19.63
C SER A 676 18.97 31.65 21.06
N TRP A 677 18.47 30.49 21.52
CA TRP A 677 18.72 29.99 22.87
C TRP A 677 20.21 29.70 23.11
N ARG A 678 20.70 30.13 24.28
CA ARG A 678 22.05 29.86 24.78
C ARG A 678 21.91 29.12 26.11
N PRO A 679 21.95 27.77 26.10
CA PRO A 679 21.71 26.99 27.31
C PRO A 679 22.61 27.42 28.47
N THR A 680 22.06 27.52 29.69
CA THR A 680 22.84 27.74 30.92
C THR A 680 23.66 26.49 31.27
N ARG A 681 24.46 26.55 32.34
CA ARG A 681 25.19 25.37 32.82
C ARG A 681 24.25 24.24 33.24
N GLU A 682 23.16 24.58 33.91
CA GLU A 682 22.13 23.63 34.39
C GLU A 682 21.35 23.04 33.21
N GLU A 683 20.92 23.87 32.27
CA GLU A 683 20.23 23.42 31.06
C GLU A 683 21.12 22.52 30.19
N ARG A 684 22.42 22.83 30.09
CA ARG A 684 23.40 21.93 29.44
C ARG A 684 23.51 20.58 30.13
N ALA A 685 23.53 20.56 31.46
CA ALA A 685 23.56 19.32 32.22
C ALA A 685 22.28 18.52 31.99
N ARG A 686 21.14 19.21 31.96
CA ARG A 686 19.83 18.60 31.69
C ARG A 686 19.74 18.01 30.28
N LEU A 687 20.20 18.72 29.25
CA LEU A 687 20.29 18.17 27.89
C LEU A 687 21.12 16.88 27.83
N LYS A 688 22.23 16.81 28.57
CA LYS A 688 23.07 15.59 28.63
C LYS A 688 22.41 14.44 29.40
N GLN A 689 21.61 14.75 30.41
CA GLN A 689 20.82 13.73 31.11
C GLN A 689 19.75 13.15 30.19
N ILE A 690 19.08 13.99 29.41
CA ILE A 690 18.03 13.59 28.46
C ILE A 690 18.62 12.84 27.25
N PHE A 691 19.75 13.32 26.74
CA PHE A 691 20.42 12.81 25.54
C PHE A 691 21.84 12.31 25.86
N PRO A 692 21.98 11.24 26.67
CA PRO A 692 23.29 10.77 27.12
C PRO A 692 24.16 10.24 25.97
N THR A 693 23.55 9.80 24.87
CA THR A 693 24.22 9.31 23.65
C THR A 693 24.37 10.40 22.58
N GLY A 694 23.91 11.63 22.85
CA GLY A 694 23.89 12.73 21.90
C GLY A 694 22.53 12.92 21.21
N VAL A 695 22.47 13.96 20.37
CA VAL A 695 21.28 14.39 19.63
C VAL A 695 21.46 14.19 18.13
N CYS A 696 20.37 14.16 17.37
CA CYS A 696 20.44 14.03 15.92
C CYS A 696 21.26 15.14 15.24
N ASP A 697 22.01 14.74 14.21
CA ASP A 697 22.73 15.56 13.23
C ASP A 697 22.25 15.11 11.85
N TYR A 698 21.02 15.54 11.50
CA TYR A 698 20.33 15.18 10.26
C TYR A 698 21.11 15.58 9.02
#